data_AF-A0A813UNF9-F1
#
_entry.id   AF-A0A813UNF9-F1
#
_cell.length_a   1.000
_cell.length_b   1.000
_cell.length_c   1.000
_cell.angle_alpha   90.00
_cell.angle_beta   90.00
_cell.angle_gamma   90.00
#
_symmetry.space_group_name_H-M   'P 1'
#
loop_
_entity.id
_entity.type
_entity.pdbx_description
1 polymer ?
#
loop_
_entity_poly.entity_id
_entity_poly.type
_entity_poly.pdbx_seq_one_letter_code
_entity_poly.pdbx_strand_id
1 'polypeptide(L)'
;MPVFGSSKKKSDGYCCKIFTMDAELQFTIEATAKGQDLYSLVCQTIGLREHWYFGLKFLDKVSNEWTWLQLNRPILSQPLHISTQTNPSKRPDSPTTSDISKAHLLRSPPTSPSVSTLSLPSSFSNHGQQHPKGMLELYFVVKFYPEDITHELIQDITRRLFYLQVKQDILNMDIYCPPDTAAYLASLALQAKFSDYDQIISLSEPFNLENEALLPLSCFQKIELTKNDWFDRIIALWRTHALMTRDEAEMAYLKHAQDLDMFGLSFFEISKMQGGNKSNTLSHQPDSASIAAELWLGIDSLGIRFYKKNKLRPEVFFSWYDVKSIIAHDKKVTLNLTSDKNATFTFCTAKSSVSKEILDLTIGNHQLYMRRRREESIEIQQMRYFEEQQKKEKLRILGRERQLRLDAEKERDEMERKFVEYQQQMKDIHETLVGYDERMKYQEAAELLARKAHISSEEARLHAEKALEVETQLERCKYEINRNEEEKRLYTRQINDCEQIISTLVNDSVKNGTVYHSSHFGEASLLSSTIEQRRKEAEELKLEVAKWRVAEAAAREKLMSITQLNQSLAATNATAQAQRNLAQSSPRTVSPSPYRPNHRNQEENQTDERAYLNEKQIKQNQVALQLQDLKHVIQARKIEDRLTPLDKAYEENLAVGDNKYSTMQRASSGPASKRMAMLQDL
;
A
#
# COMPACT_ATOMS: atom_id res chain seq x y z
N MET A 1 13.88 44.00 -56.56
CA MET A 1 12.65 44.34 -57.31
C MET A 1 12.51 43.37 -58.47
N PRO A 2 11.36 42.74 -58.74
CA PRO A 2 10.13 42.55 -57.93
C PRO A 2 10.06 41.09 -57.42
N VAL A 3 9.71 40.71 -56.18
CA VAL A 3 8.49 40.90 -55.36
C VAL A 3 7.18 40.57 -56.09
N PHE A 4 6.90 39.28 -56.24
CA PHE A 4 5.52 38.80 -56.33
C PHE A 4 4.98 38.60 -54.91
N GLY A 5 4.23 39.59 -54.43
CA GLY A 5 3.43 39.48 -53.22
C GLY A 5 2.28 38.51 -53.45
N SER A 6 2.42 37.28 -52.95
CA SER A 6 1.26 36.44 -52.67
C SER A 6 0.80 36.78 -51.25
N SER A 7 -0.23 37.61 -51.16
CA SER A 7 -0.95 37.89 -49.92
C SER A 7 -1.43 36.56 -49.32
N LYS A 8 -0.72 36.06 -48.30
CA LYS A 8 -1.24 34.99 -47.43
C LYS A 8 -2.48 35.56 -46.74
N LYS A 9 -3.67 35.20 -47.25
CA LYS A 9 -4.93 35.38 -46.51
C LYS A 9 -4.74 34.73 -45.14
N LYS A 10 -4.68 35.55 -44.08
CA LYS A 10 -4.76 35.07 -42.70
C LYS A 10 -6.11 34.38 -42.55
N SER A 11 -6.11 33.05 -42.40
CA SER A 11 -7.32 32.28 -42.23
C SER A 11 -7.89 32.55 -40.84
N ASP A 12 -9.14 33.04 -40.79
CA ASP A 12 -9.92 33.12 -39.56
C ASP A 12 -10.15 31.69 -39.02
N GLY A 13 -9.36 31.29 -38.02
CA GLY A 13 -9.49 30.00 -37.35
C GLY A 13 -10.55 30.00 -36.24
N TYR A 14 -11.05 28.81 -35.89
CA TYR A 14 -11.98 28.60 -34.78
C TYR A 14 -11.36 27.66 -33.75
N CYS A 15 -11.77 27.81 -32.50
CA CYS A 15 -11.27 26.98 -31.42
C CYS A 15 -12.20 25.79 -31.18
N CYS A 16 -11.64 24.58 -31.17
CA CYS A 16 -12.33 23.35 -30.83
C CYS A 16 -11.81 22.84 -29.49
N LYS A 17 -12.72 22.65 -28.53
CA LYS A 17 -12.47 22.01 -27.24
C LYS A 17 -13.00 20.57 -27.33
N ILE A 18 -12.10 19.61 -27.16
CA ILE A 18 -12.36 18.19 -27.29
C ILE A 18 -12.26 17.56 -25.92
N PHE A 19 -13.34 16.94 -25.47
CA PHE A 19 -13.37 16.19 -24.23
C PHE A 19 -13.18 14.71 -24.52
N THR A 20 -12.09 14.11 -24.03
CA THR A 20 -11.98 12.65 -23.90
C THR A 20 -12.55 12.22 -22.56
N MET A 21 -12.47 10.92 -22.22
CA MET A 21 -12.90 10.44 -20.91
C MET A 21 -11.97 10.86 -19.75
N ASP A 22 -10.74 11.30 -20.04
CA ASP A 22 -9.70 11.59 -19.05
C ASP A 22 -8.92 12.89 -19.30
N ALA A 23 -9.18 13.58 -20.40
CA ALA A 23 -8.46 14.78 -20.78
C ALA A 23 -9.37 15.78 -21.52
N GLU A 24 -8.95 17.04 -21.47
CA GLU A 24 -9.51 18.11 -22.28
C GLU A 24 -8.40 18.62 -23.20
N LEU A 25 -8.69 18.67 -24.50
CA LEU A 25 -7.76 19.12 -25.53
C LEU A 25 -8.33 20.34 -26.24
N GLN A 26 -7.46 21.29 -26.59
CA GLN A 26 -7.87 22.51 -27.27
C GLN A 26 -7.07 22.68 -28.56
N PHE A 27 -7.77 22.85 -29.68
CA PHE A 27 -7.17 23.00 -30.99
C PHE A 27 -7.69 24.27 -31.69
N THR A 28 -6.84 24.89 -32.49
CA THR A 28 -7.26 25.94 -33.42
C THR A 28 -7.27 25.36 -34.82
N ILE A 29 -8.42 25.41 -35.47
CA ILE A 29 -8.68 24.75 -36.75
C ILE A 29 -9.07 25.79 -37.80
N GLU A 30 -8.61 25.59 -39.04
CA GLU A 30 -8.98 26.45 -40.17
C GLU A 30 -10.47 26.31 -40.54
N ALA A 31 -11.09 27.39 -41.01
CA ALA A 31 -12.52 27.39 -41.37
C ALA A 31 -12.92 26.34 -42.43
N THR A 32 -11.98 25.94 -43.29
CA THR A 32 -12.18 24.94 -44.34
C THR A 32 -11.93 23.50 -43.90
N ALA A 33 -11.47 23.29 -42.66
CA ALA A 33 -11.10 21.97 -42.18
C ALA A 33 -12.30 21.02 -42.14
N LYS A 34 -12.04 19.78 -42.54
CA LYS A 34 -13.00 18.68 -42.48
C LYS A 34 -12.98 18.02 -41.11
N GLY A 35 -14.05 17.29 -40.79
CA GLY A 35 -14.08 16.51 -39.56
C GLY A 35 -12.91 15.52 -39.44
N GLN A 36 -12.44 14.97 -40.56
CA GLN A 36 -11.27 14.09 -40.61
C GLN A 36 -9.99 14.78 -40.12
N ASP A 37 -9.79 16.06 -40.43
CA ASP A 37 -8.56 16.79 -40.07
C ASP A 37 -8.48 16.96 -38.55
N LEU A 38 -9.59 17.39 -37.94
CA LEU A 38 -9.72 17.48 -36.48
C LEU A 38 -9.59 16.10 -35.82
N TYR A 39 -10.24 15.07 -36.37
CA TYR A 39 -10.20 13.72 -35.84
C TYR A 39 -8.78 13.14 -35.82
N SER A 40 -8.04 13.30 -36.92
CA SER A 40 -6.64 12.87 -37.02
C SER A 40 -5.74 13.62 -36.03
N LEU A 41 -5.94 14.93 -35.87
CA LEU A 41 -5.18 15.74 -34.91
C LEU A 41 -5.39 15.28 -33.47
N VAL A 42 -6.64 14.98 -33.09
CA VAL A 42 -6.97 14.43 -31.76
C VAL A 42 -6.24 13.10 -31.55
N CYS A 43 -6.38 12.15 -32.48
CA CYS A 43 -5.76 10.83 -32.38
C CYS A 43 -4.22 10.92 -32.27
N GLN A 44 -3.59 11.78 -33.07
CA GLN A 44 -2.13 12.00 -33.02
C GLN A 44 -1.70 12.60 -31.68
N THR A 45 -2.45 13.55 -31.14
CA THR A 45 -2.12 14.24 -29.88
C THR A 45 -2.12 13.30 -28.68
N ILE A 46 -3.07 12.35 -28.63
CA ILE A 46 -3.16 11.36 -27.55
C ILE A 46 -2.38 10.06 -27.84
N GLY A 47 -1.68 9.97 -28.97
CA GLY A 47 -0.93 8.77 -29.36
C GLY A 47 -1.79 7.56 -29.72
N LEU A 48 -3.04 7.76 -30.11
CA LEU A 48 -3.99 6.70 -30.45
C LEU A 48 -3.85 6.29 -31.92
N ARG A 49 -3.46 5.03 -32.15
CA ARG A 49 -3.35 4.38 -33.47
C ARG A 49 -4.56 3.50 -33.78
N GLU A 50 -5.23 2.95 -32.78
CA GLU A 50 -6.47 2.18 -32.92
C GLU A 50 -7.70 3.09 -33.11
N HIS A 51 -7.57 4.08 -33.98
CA HIS A 51 -8.54 5.15 -34.18
C HIS A 51 -9.86 4.67 -34.81
N TRP A 52 -9.98 3.41 -35.24
CA TRP A 52 -11.21 2.91 -35.87
C TRP A 52 -12.36 2.63 -34.89
N TYR A 53 -12.10 2.63 -33.58
CA TYR A 53 -13.15 2.43 -32.57
C TYR A 53 -13.86 3.72 -32.18
N PHE A 54 -13.28 4.89 -32.44
CA PHE A 54 -13.71 6.15 -31.86
C PHE A 54 -14.42 7.05 -32.88
N GLY A 55 -15.04 8.10 -32.37
CA GLY A 55 -15.63 9.17 -33.15
C GLY A 55 -15.80 10.43 -32.31
N LEU A 56 -16.13 11.53 -32.98
CA LEU A 56 -16.45 12.79 -32.33
C LEU A 56 -17.97 12.96 -32.28
N LYS A 57 -18.52 13.24 -31.11
CA LYS A 57 -19.92 13.66 -30.91
C LYS A 57 -20.00 15.14 -30.57
N PHE A 58 -21.10 15.76 -30.96
CA PHE A 58 -21.46 17.11 -30.55
C PHE A 58 -22.97 17.19 -30.33
N LEU A 59 -23.42 18.22 -29.61
CA LEU A 59 -24.85 18.50 -29.45
C LEU A 59 -25.33 19.33 -30.66
N ASP A 60 -26.23 18.76 -31.46
CA ASP A 60 -26.79 19.43 -32.64
C ASP A 60 -27.70 20.59 -32.19
N LYS A 61 -27.40 21.80 -32.66
CA LYS A 61 -28.12 23.02 -32.28
C LYS A 61 -29.58 23.07 -32.76
N VAL A 62 -29.95 22.26 -33.75
CA VAL A 62 -31.29 22.25 -34.36
C VAL A 62 -32.15 21.19 -33.69
N SER A 63 -31.65 19.97 -33.57
CA SER A 63 -32.41 18.87 -32.96
C SER A 63 -32.29 18.82 -31.43
N ASN A 64 -31.28 19.47 -30.86
CA ASN A 64 -30.86 19.33 -29.46
C ASN A 64 -30.55 17.86 -29.10
N GLU A 65 -30.02 17.10 -30.06
CA GLU A 65 -29.65 15.69 -29.91
C GLU A 65 -28.15 15.49 -30.17
N TRP A 66 -27.58 14.49 -29.49
CA TRP A 66 -26.19 14.10 -29.71
C TRP A 66 -25.99 13.48 -31.09
N THR A 67 -25.12 14.08 -31.90
CA THR A 67 -24.86 13.69 -33.28
C THR A 67 -23.39 13.42 -33.51
N TRP A 68 -23.08 12.41 -34.33
CA TRP A 68 -21.71 12.11 -34.76
C TRP A 68 -21.22 13.12 -35.80
N LEU A 69 -20.01 13.62 -35.61
CA LEU A 69 -19.32 14.45 -36.60
C LEU A 69 -19.04 13.63 -37.87
N GLN A 70 -19.50 14.16 -39.00
CA GLN A 70 -19.27 13.57 -40.30
C GLN A 70 -17.86 13.94 -40.78
N LEU A 71 -16.97 12.96 -40.86
CA LEU A 71 -15.53 13.17 -41.10
C LEU A 71 -15.23 13.72 -42.50
N ASN A 72 -16.05 13.39 -43.49
CA ASN A 72 -15.88 13.83 -44.88
C ASN A 72 -16.41 15.25 -45.16
N ARG A 73 -17.08 15.90 -44.20
CA ARG A 73 -17.69 17.23 -44.36
C ARG A 73 -16.91 18.31 -43.60
N PRO A 74 -16.91 19.56 -44.09
CA PRO A 74 -16.38 20.70 -43.33
C PRO A 74 -17.08 20.83 -41.97
N ILE A 75 -16.31 21.09 -40.91
CA ILE A 75 -16.84 21.14 -39.53
C ILE A 75 -17.92 22.21 -39.41
N LEU A 76 -17.64 23.43 -39.88
CA LEU A 76 -18.57 24.56 -39.79
C LEU A 76 -19.84 24.41 -40.65
N SER A 77 -19.87 23.47 -41.59
CA SER A 77 -21.06 23.17 -42.39
C SER A 77 -22.08 22.29 -41.65
N GLN A 78 -21.68 21.74 -40.50
CA GLN A 78 -22.49 20.86 -39.67
C GLN A 78 -23.15 21.69 -38.55
N PRO A 79 -24.28 21.23 -37.97
CA PRO A 79 -25.09 22.02 -37.06
C PRO A 79 -24.52 22.06 -35.62
N LEU A 80 -23.23 22.37 -35.46
CA LEU A 80 -22.60 22.51 -34.14
C LEU A 80 -23.00 23.83 -33.46
N HIS A 81 -23.12 23.80 -32.13
CA HIS A 81 -23.21 24.99 -31.31
C HIS A 81 -21.86 25.72 -31.29
N ILE A 82 -21.85 27.02 -31.62
CA ILE A 82 -20.66 27.88 -31.57
C ILE A 82 -20.88 28.87 -30.42
N SER A 83 -20.18 28.67 -29.32
CA SER A 83 -20.24 29.57 -28.18
C SER A 83 -19.41 30.82 -28.49
N THR A 84 -20.04 31.97 -28.70
CA THR A 84 -19.33 33.25 -28.80
C THR A 84 -19.01 33.71 -27.38
N GLN A 85 -17.74 34.03 -27.09
CA GLN A 85 -17.39 34.63 -25.81
C GLN A 85 -18.07 36.01 -25.73
N THR A 86 -19.16 36.09 -24.96
CA THR A 86 -19.75 37.36 -24.58
C THR A 86 -18.99 37.91 -23.37
N ASN A 87 -18.71 39.21 -23.38
CA ASN A 87 -18.04 39.92 -22.28
C ASN A 87 -18.73 39.61 -20.93
N PRO A 88 -17.97 39.39 -19.84
CA PRO A 88 -18.50 38.98 -18.54
C PRO A 88 -19.10 40.16 -17.76
N SER A 89 -20.07 40.87 -18.34
CA SER A 89 -20.69 42.05 -17.69
C SER A 89 -22.22 42.10 -17.70
N LYS A 90 -22.92 41.01 -18.03
CA LYS A 90 -24.36 40.89 -17.74
C LYS A 90 -24.71 39.48 -17.30
N ARG A 91 -25.03 39.31 -16.01
CA ARG A 91 -25.79 38.15 -15.51
C ARG A 91 -27.15 38.14 -16.20
N PRO A 92 -27.57 37.05 -16.85
CA PRO A 92 -28.98 36.76 -17.01
C PRO A 92 -29.46 36.02 -15.75
N ASP A 93 -30.63 36.42 -15.26
CA ASP A 93 -31.29 35.83 -14.11
C ASP A 93 -31.59 34.33 -14.31
N SER A 94 -31.55 33.61 -13.18
CA SER A 94 -31.80 32.18 -13.05
C SER A 94 -33.13 31.73 -13.66
N PRO A 95 -33.18 30.65 -14.46
CA PRO A 95 -34.42 29.95 -14.73
C PRO A 95 -34.80 29.08 -13.53
N THR A 96 -36.06 29.20 -13.12
CA THR A 96 -36.75 28.48 -12.06
C THR A 96 -36.90 26.98 -12.37
N THR A 97 -37.02 26.20 -11.30
CA THR A 97 -36.91 24.73 -11.15
C THR A 97 -38.02 23.86 -11.78
N SER A 98 -38.71 24.25 -12.86
CA SER A 98 -39.88 23.49 -13.35
C SER A 98 -39.75 22.69 -14.65
N ASP A 99 -38.65 22.74 -15.41
CA ASP A 99 -38.65 22.16 -16.79
C ASP A 99 -37.72 20.96 -17.03
N ILE A 100 -37.25 20.25 -15.99
CA ILE A 100 -36.37 19.07 -16.13
C ILE A 100 -37.17 17.76 -16.07
N SER A 101 -38.26 17.66 -16.84
CA SER A 101 -39.07 16.45 -16.89
C SER A 101 -39.57 16.18 -18.30
N LYS A 102 -38.65 15.74 -19.18
CA LYS A 102 -38.86 14.90 -20.39
C LYS A 102 -37.65 14.99 -21.33
N ALA A 103 -36.60 14.22 -21.05
CA ALA A 103 -35.55 13.88 -22.02
C ALA A 103 -34.86 12.58 -21.57
N HIS A 104 -35.58 11.48 -21.69
CA HIS A 104 -35.05 10.13 -21.53
C HIS A 104 -35.22 9.44 -22.88
N LEU A 105 -34.18 8.73 -23.34
CA LEU A 105 -33.95 8.21 -24.71
C LEU A 105 -33.09 9.15 -25.58
N LEU A 106 -31.78 9.14 -25.33
CA LEU A 106 -30.68 9.15 -26.31
C LEU A 106 -29.35 9.26 -25.52
N ARG A 107 -28.44 8.33 -25.79
CA ARG A 107 -27.14 8.13 -25.13
C ARG A 107 -26.39 9.45 -24.96
N SER A 108 -26.42 10.00 -23.75
CA SER A 108 -25.79 11.27 -23.38
C SER A 108 -24.32 11.02 -22.97
N PRO A 109 -23.31 11.66 -23.59
CA PRO A 109 -21.97 11.72 -23.03
C PRO A 109 -21.96 12.62 -21.76
N PRO A 110 -20.93 12.48 -20.92
CA PRO A 110 -21.03 12.78 -19.49
C PRO A 110 -21.15 14.28 -19.20
N THR A 111 -21.84 14.61 -18.11
CA THR A 111 -21.61 15.84 -17.35
C THR A 111 -20.16 15.86 -16.87
N SER A 112 -19.52 17.02 -17.04
CA SER A 112 -18.10 17.32 -16.79
C SER A 112 -17.50 16.57 -15.58
N PRO A 113 -16.44 15.76 -15.75
CA PRO A 113 -15.65 15.27 -14.64
C PRO A 113 -14.63 16.35 -14.22
N SER A 114 -14.44 16.52 -12.91
CA SER A 114 -13.35 17.31 -12.33
C SER A 114 -12.02 16.58 -12.57
N VAL A 115 -11.18 17.06 -13.50
CA VAL A 115 -9.83 16.51 -13.76
C VAL A 115 -8.81 17.64 -13.96
N SER A 116 -7.59 17.40 -13.44
CA SER A 116 -6.43 18.27 -13.42
C SER A 116 -5.94 18.67 -14.83
N THR A 117 -5.67 19.95 -15.02
CA THR A 117 -5.18 20.55 -16.27
C THR A 117 -3.73 20.14 -16.56
N LEU A 118 -3.50 19.40 -17.65
CA LEU A 118 -2.16 19.26 -18.21
C LEU A 118 -1.88 20.46 -19.13
N SER A 119 -1.20 21.47 -18.60
CA SER A 119 -0.66 22.59 -19.38
C SER A 119 0.70 22.21 -19.99
N LEU A 120 0.79 22.20 -21.32
CA LEU A 120 2.06 22.11 -22.05
C LEU A 120 2.85 23.44 -21.96
N PRO A 121 4.19 23.41 -22.06
CA PRO A 121 5.01 24.61 -22.01
C PRO A 121 4.82 25.46 -23.28
N SER A 122 4.39 26.70 -23.09
CA SER A 122 4.26 27.71 -24.15
C SER A 122 5.63 28.29 -24.50
N SER A 123 6.37 27.66 -25.41
CA SER A 123 7.48 28.29 -26.11
C SER A 123 7.02 28.70 -27.50
N PHE A 124 6.44 29.90 -27.63
CA PHE A 124 6.49 30.79 -28.80
C PHE A 124 5.64 32.03 -28.49
N SER A 125 6.28 33.06 -27.94
CA SER A 125 5.66 34.37 -27.76
C SER A 125 5.97 35.30 -28.94
N ASN A 126 4.95 36.08 -29.30
CA ASN A 126 4.89 37.23 -30.20
C ASN A 126 4.72 36.99 -31.71
N HIS A 127 3.46 36.81 -32.13
CA HIS A 127 2.81 37.65 -33.13
C HIS A 127 1.28 37.68 -32.89
N GLY A 128 0.67 38.87 -33.00
CA GLY A 128 -0.67 39.23 -32.49
C GLY A 128 -1.77 38.17 -32.58
N GLN A 129 -2.31 37.79 -31.42
CA GLN A 129 -3.46 36.89 -31.29
C GLN A 129 -4.77 37.66 -31.59
N GLN A 130 -5.40 37.32 -32.72
CA GLN A 130 -6.83 37.52 -32.88
C GLN A 130 -7.55 36.47 -32.03
N HIS A 131 -8.50 36.89 -31.21
CA HIS A 131 -9.33 35.96 -30.44
C HIS A 131 -10.17 35.09 -31.40
N PRO A 132 -10.23 33.77 -31.18
CA PRO A 132 -11.03 32.88 -32.02
C PRO A 132 -12.52 33.29 -31.98
N LYS A 133 -13.18 33.28 -33.15
CA LYS A 133 -14.56 33.78 -33.35
C LYS A 133 -15.65 33.00 -32.59
N GLY A 134 -15.30 31.88 -31.96
CA GLY A 134 -16.18 31.08 -31.12
C GLY A 134 -15.52 29.76 -30.72
N MET A 135 -16.09 29.11 -29.69
CA MET A 135 -15.64 27.83 -29.16
C MET A 135 -16.64 26.73 -29.56
N LEU A 136 -16.12 25.68 -30.19
CA LEU A 136 -16.83 24.46 -30.55
C LEU A 136 -16.52 23.39 -29.50
N GLU A 137 -17.54 22.73 -28.96
CA GLU A 137 -17.36 21.63 -28.00
C GLU A 137 -17.71 20.30 -28.66
N LEU A 138 -16.77 19.35 -28.60
CA LEU A 138 -16.96 18.00 -29.10
C LEU A 138 -16.42 16.97 -28.09
N TYR A 139 -16.94 15.75 -28.17
CA TYR A 139 -16.64 14.65 -27.27
C TYR A 139 -16.03 13.50 -28.06
N PHE A 140 -14.83 13.10 -27.71
CA PHE A 140 -14.12 11.97 -28.31
C PHE A 140 -14.47 10.69 -27.54
N VAL A 141 -15.29 9.84 -28.16
CA VAL A 141 -15.93 8.69 -27.51
C VAL A 141 -15.87 7.43 -28.38
N VAL A 142 -15.97 6.27 -27.76
CA VAL A 142 -16.09 4.96 -28.41
C VAL A 142 -17.40 4.90 -29.19
N LYS A 143 -17.26 4.64 -30.49
CA LYS A 143 -18.34 4.44 -31.47
C LYS A 143 -18.56 2.97 -31.78
N PHE A 144 -17.49 2.20 -31.92
CA PHE A 144 -17.51 0.78 -32.28
C PHE A 144 -16.78 -0.03 -31.22
N TYR A 145 -17.30 -1.21 -30.92
CA TYR A 145 -16.72 -2.12 -29.93
C TYR A 145 -15.97 -3.28 -30.62
N PRO A 146 -14.97 -3.88 -29.96
CA PRO A 146 -14.36 -5.13 -30.42
C PRO A 146 -15.37 -6.31 -30.35
N GLU A 147 -15.10 -7.38 -31.10
CA GLU A 147 -15.70 -8.71 -30.90
C GLU A 147 -15.08 -9.37 -29.65
N ASP A 148 -13.77 -9.21 -29.44
CA ASP A 148 -13.04 -9.65 -28.24
C ASP A 148 -12.07 -8.58 -27.73
N ILE A 149 -12.33 -8.04 -26.54
CA ILE A 149 -11.52 -6.99 -25.91
C ILE A 149 -10.08 -7.44 -25.67
N THR A 150 -9.88 -8.70 -25.28
CA THR A 150 -8.57 -9.23 -24.88
C THR A 150 -7.62 -9.30 -26.05
N HIS A 151 -8.15 -9.69 -27.21
CA HIS A 151 -7.36 -9.90 -28.41
C HIS A 151 -7.32 -8.68 -29.31
N GLU A 152 -8.32 -7.80 -29.30
CA GLU A 152 -8.37 -6.66 -30.22
C GLU A 152 -7.78 -5.36 -29.68
N LEU A 153 -7.83 -5.09 -28.37
CA LEU A 153 -7.31 -3.83 -27.81
C LEU A 153 -5.80 -3.93 -27.55
N ILE A 154 -5.03 -3.16 -28.33
CA ILE A 154 -3.57 -3.29 -28.38
C ILE A 154 -2.88 -2.28 -27.46
N GLN A 155 -3.21 -0.99 -27.56
CA GLN A 155 -2.54 0.08 -26.85
C GLN A 155 -3.13 0.36 -25.46
N ASP A 156 -2.29 0.77 -24.52
CA ASP A 156 -2.67 1.19 -23.17
C ASP A 156 -3.76 2.30 -23.20
N ILE A 157 -3.58 3.33 -24.05
CA ILE A 157 -4.54 4.44 -24.19
C ILE A 157 -5.91 3.99 -24.70
N THR A 158 -5.95 3.05 -25.66
CA THR A 158 -7.20 2.50 -26.18
C THR A 158 -7.96 1.78 -25.07
N ARG A 159 -7.27 0.90 -24.33
CA ARG A 159 -7.85 0.17 -23.20
C ARG A 159 -8.39 1.12 -22.14
N ARG A 160 -7.63 2.17 -21.80
CA ARG A 160 -8.03 3.18 -20.81
C ARG A 160 -9.31 3.90 -21.21
N LEU A 161 -9.40 4.38 -22.45
CA LEU A 161 -10.59 5.11 -22.93
C LEU A 161 -11.83 4.20 -22.99
N PHE A 162 -11.67 2.94 -23.42
CA PHE A 162 -12.74 1.95 -23.36
C PHE A 162 -13.19 1.69 -21.93
N TYR A 163 -12.26 1.43 -21.01
CA TYR A 163 -12.55 1.18 -19.59
C TYR A 163 -13.35 2.33 -19.00
N LEU A 164 -12.91 3.57 -19.19
CA LEU A 164 -13.59 4.73 -18.62
C LEU A 164 -14.99 4.91 -19.18
N GLN A 165 -15.17 4.76 -20.49
CA GLN A 165 -16.50 4.89 -21.11
C GLN A 165 -17.44 3.79 -20.65
N VAL A 166 -16.99 2.51 -20.65
CA VAL A 166 -17.82 1.39 -20.20
C VAL A 166 -18.16 1.53 -18.72
N LYS A 167 -17.23 2.01 -17.88
CA LYS A 167 -17.50 2.32 -16.49
C LYS A 167 -18.59 3.38 -16.33
N GLN A 168 -18.52 4.46 -17.11
CA GLN A 168 -19.55 5.50 -17.09
C GLN A 168 -20.91 4.96 -17.57
N ASP A 169 -20.93 4.20 -18.66
CA ASP A 169 -22.15 3.61 -19.22
C ASP A 169 -22.82 2.64 -18.22
N ILE A 170 -22.02 1.89 -17.42
CA ILE A 170 -22.53 1.04 -16.34
C ILE A 170 -23.09 1.86 -15.18
N LEU A 171 -22.37 2.89 -14.72
CA LEU A 171 -22.81 3.75 -13.62
C LEU A 171 -24.11 4.51 -13.96
N ASN A 172 -24.28 4.89 -15.23
CA ASN A 172 -25.48 5.53 -15.75
C ASN A 172 -26.63 4.55 -16.03
N MET A 173 -26.41 3.23 -15.92
CA MET A 173 -27.33 2.17 -16.35
C MET A 173 -27.67 2.19 -17.86
N ASP A 174 -26.83 2.80 -18.69
CA ASP A 174 -26.88 2.66 -20.15
C ASP A 174 -26.53 1.22 -20.56
N ILE A 175 -25.61 0.58 -19.81
CA ILE A 175 -25.39 -0.86 -19.82
C ILE A 175 -25.97 -1.41 -18.52
N TYR A 176 -27.00 -2.25 -18.63
CA TYR A 176 -27.56 -2.94 -17.47
C TYR A 176 -26.48 -3.82 -16.81
N CYS A 177 -26.29 -3.62 -15.51
CA CYS A 177 -25.34 -4.37 -14.71
C CYS A 177 -26.03 -4.83 -13.41
N PRO A 178 -26.06 -6.13 -13.11
CA PRO A 178 -26.67 -6.62 -11.88
C PRO A 178 -25.81 -6.22 -10.65
N PRO A 179 -26.40 -6.06 -9.46
CA PRO A 179 -25.74 -5.37 -8.35
C PRO A 179 -24.49 -6.08 -7.79
N ASP A 180 -24.46 -7.42 -7.84
CA ASP A 180 -23.29 -8.23 -7.49
C ASP A 180 -22.12 -7.98 -8.45
N THR A 181 -22.41 -7.95 -9.75
CA THR A 181 -21.41 -7.65 -10.78
C THR A 181 -20.96 -6.20 -10.67
N ALA A 182 -21.86 -5.26 -10.37
CA ALA A 182 -21.52 -3.85 -10.18
C ALA A 182 -20.54 -3.66 -9.00
N ALA A 183 -20.75 -4.35 -7.87
CA ALA A 183 -19.82 -4.31 -6.73
C ALA A 183 -18.44 -4.91 -7.07
N TYR A 184 -18.42 -5.99 -7.83
CA TYR A 184 -17.18 -6.55 -8.33
C TYR A 184 -16.43 -5.57 -9.24
N LEU A 185 -17.12 -4.99 -10.21
CA LEU A 185 -16.55 -3.99 -11.12
C LEU A 185 -16.07 -2.74 -10.36
N ALA A 186 -16.78 -2.32 -9.30
CA ALA A 186 -16.35 -1.23 -8.42
C ALA A 186 -15.01 -1.56 -7.74
N SER A 187 -14.81 -2.80 -7.27
CA SER A 187 -13.54 -3.21 -6.66
C SER A 187 -12.36 -3.16 -7.64
N LEU A 188 -12.58 -3.56 -8.90
CA LEU A 188 -11.58 -3.43 -9.97
C LEU A 188 -11.31 -1.95 -10.32
N ALA A 189 -12.35 -1.11 -10.32
CA ALA A 189 -12.22 0.32 -10.57
C ALA A 189 -11.39 1.03 -9.47
N LEU A 190 -11.56 0.62 -8.22
CA LEU A 190 -10.74 1.09 -7.09
C LEU A 190 -9.29 0.65 -7.26
N GLN A 191 -9.02 -0.63 -7.59
CA GLN A 191 -7.68 -1.12 -7.88
C GLN A 191 -7.04 -0.34 -9.04
N ALA A 192 -7.77 -0.07 -10.12
CA ALA A 192 -7.28 0.70 -11.25
C ALA A 192 -6.97 2.17 -10.92
N LYS A 193 -7.72 2.78 -9.98
CA LYS A 193 -7.55 4.19 -9.62
C LYS A 193 -6.51 4.42 -8.53
N PHE A 194 -6.47 3.54 -7.52
CA PHE A 194 -5.68 3.76 -6.30
C PHE A 194 -4.58 2.73 -6.07
N SER A 195 -4.50 1.63 -6.82
CA SER A 195 -3.61 0.48 -6.58
C SER A 195 -4.03 -0.34 -5.33
N ASP A 196 -3.10 -1.09 -4.75
CA ASP A 196 -3.33 -2.01 -3.65
C ASP A 196 -3.88 -1.32 -2.38
N TYR A 197 -4.99 -1.85 -1.87
CA TYR A 197 -5.68 -1.32 -0.69
C TYR A 197 -4.80 -1.17 0.55
N ASP A 198 -4.04 -2.21 0.90
CA ASP A 198 -3.23 -2.23 2.13
C ASP A 198 -2.06 -1.23 2.09
N GLN A 199 -1.56 -0.91 0.90
CA GLN A 199 -0.55 0.13 0.71
C GLN A 199 -1.14 1.53 0.92
N ILE A 200 -2.40 1.74 0.58
CA ILE A 200 -3.05 3.05 0.74
C ILE A 200 -3.36 3.33 2.21
N ILE A 201 -3.92 2.36 2.94
CA ILE A 201 -4.22 2.55 4.36
C ILE A 201 -2.95 2.78 5.17
N SER A 202 -1.85 2.10 4.84
CA SER A 202 -0.58 2.30 5.55
C SER A 202 0.03 3.68 5.33
N LEU A 203 -0.37 4.39 4.27
CA LEU A 203 0.18 5.69 3.87
C LEU A 203 -0.77 6.89 4.09
N SER A 204 -2.04 6.69 4.49
CA SER A 204 -3.05 7.79 4.53
C SER A 204 -4.11 7.67 5.64
N GLU A 205 -4.74 8.80 5.97
CA GLU A 205 -5.97 8.86 6.80
C GLU A 205 -7.13 8.09 6.16
N PRO A 206 -8.17 7.67 6.93
CA PRO A 206 -9.25 6.82 6.44
C PRO A 206 -9.82 7.31 5.10
N PHE A 207 -9.59 6.49 4.08
CA PHE A 207 -9.97 6.78 2.70
C PHE A 207 -11.50 6.90 2.57
N ASN A 208 -12.01 8.09 2.24
CA ASN A 208 -13.45 8.31 2.13
C ASN A 208 -13.98 7.88 0.75
N LEU A 209 -14.63 6.71 0.72
CA LEU A 209 -15.27 6.14 -0.47
C LEU A 209 -16.51 6.92 -0.95
N GLU A 210 -17.09 7.81 -0.14
CA GLU A 210 -18.32 8.53 -0.48
C GLU A 210 -18.16 9.48 -1.67
N ASN A 211 -16.94 9.94 -1.96
CA ASN A 211 -16.65 10.82 -3.08
C ASN A 211 -16.53 10.06 -4.41
N GLU A 212 -16.51 8.72 -4.39
CA GLU A 212 -16.35 7.89 -5.56
C GLU A 212 -17.70 7.39 -6.09
N ALA A 213 -17.93 7.56 -7.39
CA ALA A 213 -19.04 6.92 -8.08
C ALA A 213 -18.75 5.43 -8.30
N LEU A 214 -19.04 4.61 -7.28
CA LEU A 214 -18.72 3.18 -7.26
C LEU A 214 -19.81 2.29 -7.84
N LEU A 215 -21.07 2.59 -7.51
CA LEU A 215 -22.23 1.78 -7.90
C LEU A 215 -23.26 2.64 -8.62
N PRO A 216 -24.07 2.06 -9.53
CA PRO A 216 -25.26 2.70 -10.03
C PRO A 216 -26.18 3.12 -8.88
N LEU A 217 -26.73 4.34 -8.93
CA LEU A 217 -27.60 4.88 -7.88
C LEU A 217 -28.81 3.97 -7.58
N SER A 218 -29.26 3.21 -8.59
CA SER A 218 -30.35 2.25 -8.50
C SER A 218 -30.05 1.09 -7.52
N CYS A 219 -28.78 0.73 -7.29
CA CYS A 219 -28.41 -0.34 -6.34
C CYS A 219 -28.81 0.01 -4.91
N PHE A 220 -28.57 1.26 -4.48
CA PHE A 220 -28.95 1.74 -3.14
C PHE A 220 -30.47 1.88 -2.97
N GLN A 221 -31.22 1.98 -4.06
CA GLN A 221 -32.67 2.10 -4.02
C GLN A 221 -33.38 0.74 -3.96
N LYS A 222 -32.79 -0.29 -4.59
CA LYS A 222 -33.41 -1.62 -4.78
C LYS A 222 -33.02 -2.65 -3.72
N ILE A 223 -31.93 -2.43 -2.99
CA ILE A 223 -31.38 -3.41 -2.04
C ILE A 223 -31.25 -2.74 -0.68
N GLU A 224 -31.83 -3.37 0.35
CA GLU A 224 -31.81 -2.92 1.75
C GLU A 224 -30.47 -3.23 2.42
N LEU A 225 -29.41 -2.57 1.94
CA LEU A 225 -28.10 -2.54 2.55
C LEU A 225 -27.71 -1.10 2.86
N THR A 226 -27.02 -0.87 3.97
CA THR A 226 -26.47 0.46 4.24
C THR A 226 -25.32 0.76 3.28
N LYS A 227 -24.97 2.04 3.09
CA LYS A 227 -23.81 2.42 2.28
C LYS A 227 -22.52 1.77 2.79
N ASN A 228 -22.36 1.69 4.11
CA ASN A 228 -21.21 1.06 4.75
C ASN A 228 -21.16 -0.44 4.46
N ASP A 229 -22.29 -1.15 4.50
CA ASP A 229 -22.34 -2.58 4.14
C ASP A 229 -21.88 -2.82 2.69
N TRP A 230 -22.26 -1.94 1.77
CA TRP A 230 -21.79 -1.98 0.38
C TRP A 230 -20.28 -1.75 0.31
N PHE A 231 -19.78 -0.71 1.00
CA PHE A 231 -18.36 -0.37 1.01
C PHE A 231 -17.51 -1.47 1.60
N ASP A 232 -17.89 -2.07 2.74
CA ASP A 232 -17.16 -3.15 3.37
C ASP A 232 -17.02 -4.36 2.43
N ARG A 233 -18.07 -4.67 1.68
CA ARG A 233 -18.07 -5.78 0.69
C ARG A 233 -17.20 -5.45 -0.53
N ILE A 234 -17.26 -4.21 -1.04
CA ILE A 234 -16.41 -3.75 -2.13
C ILE A 234 -14.94 -3.74 -1.71
N ILE A 235 -14.63 -3.30 -0.49
CA ILE A 235 -13.28 -3.32 0.08
C ILE A 235 -12.79 -4.77 0.22
N ALA A 236 -13.64 -5.68 0.70
CA ALA A 236 -13.29 -7.09 0.84
C ALA A 236 -12.91 -7.71 -0.51
N LEU A 237 -13.61 -7.35 -1.60
CA LEU A 237 -13.27 -7.71 -2.97
C LEU A 237 -11.99 -7.01 -3.44
N TRP A 238 -11.81 -5.73 -3.15
CA TRP A 238 -10.63 -4.96 -3.54
C TRP A 238 -9.33 -5.57 -2.99
N ARG A 239 -9.32 -6.01 -1.72
CA ARG A 239 -8.18 -6.71 -1.13
C ARG A 239 -7.77 -7.98 -1.90
N THR A 240 -8.70 -8.64 -2.59
CA THR A 240 -8.38 -9.84 -3.39
C THR A 240 -7.58 -9.52 -4.66
N HIS A 241 -7.60 -8.26 -5.10
CA HIS A 241 -6.89 -7.79 -6.30
C HIS A 241 -5.46 -7.34 -6.00
N ALA A 242 -4.93 -7.62 -4.80
CA ALA A 242 -3.58 -7.24 -4.41
C ALA A 242 -2.54 -7.70 -5.45
N LEU A 243 -1.60 -6.79 -5.76
CA LEU A 243 -0.54 -6.90 -6.77
C LEU A 243 -1.00 -6.77 -8.22
N MET A 244 -2.28 -6.53 -8.47
CA MET A 244 -2.79 -6.27 -9.82
C MET A 244 -2.40 -4.86 -10.25
N THR A 245 -1.73 -4.74 -11.41
CA THR A 245 -1.39 -3.42 -11.96
C THR A 245 -2.66 -2.70 -12.43
N ARG A 246 -2.58 -1.36 -12.57
CA ARG A 246 -3.68 -0.56 -13.13
C ARG A 246 -4.16 -1.10 -14.49
N ASP A 247 -3.24 -1.40 -15.40
CA ASP A 247 -3.57 -1.89 -16.74
C ASP A 247 -4.28 -3.26 -16.71
N GLU A 248 -3.86 -4.12 -15.78
CA GLU A 248 -4.50 -5.42 -15.56
C GLU A 248 -5.90 -5.27 -14.96
N ALA A 249 -6.08 -4.35 -14.02
CA ALA A 249 -7.38 -4.05 -13.42
C ALA A 249 -8.36 -3.47 -14.44
N GLU A 250 -7.92 -2.53 -15.30
CA GLU A 250 -8.72 -1.97 -16.39
C GLU A 250 -9.11 -3.06 -17.42
N MET A 251 -8.17 -3.92 -17.80
CA MET A 251 -8.44 -5.05 -18.70
C MET A 251 -9.38 -6.09 -18.05
N ALA A 252 -9.19 -6.39 -16.76
CA ALA A 252 -10.09 -7.29 -16.04
C ALA A 252 -11.50 -6.72 -15.95
N TYR A 253 -11.65 -5.41 -15.70
CA TYR A 253 -12.94 -4.73 -15.70
C TYR A 253 -13.65 -4.92 -17.05
N LEU A 254 -12.95 -4.63 -18.14
CA LEU A 254 -13.50 -4.75 -19.49
C LEU A 254 -13.88 -6.19 -19.84
N LYS A 255 -13.06 -7.18 -19.48
CA LYS A 255 -13.37 -8.61 -19.68
C LYS A 255 -14.69 -9.01 -19.03
N HIS A 256 -14.92 -8.61 -17.78
CA HIS A 256 -16.17 -8.92 -17.09
C HIS A 256 -17.34 -8.12 -17.66
N ALA A 257 -17.12 -6.84 -18.02
CA ALA A 257 -18.15 -6.02 -18.64
C ALA A 257 -18.57 -6.55 -20.03
N GLN A 258 -17.68 -7.19 -20.78
CA GLN A 258 -17.98 -7.79 -22.09
C GLN A 258 -19.10 -8.82 -22.02
N ASP A 259 -19.23 -9.52 -20.89
CA ASP A 259 -20.23 -10.57 -20.68
C ASP A 259 -21.63 -10.03 -20.36
N LEU A 260 -21.77 -8.72 -20.07
CA LEU A 260 -23.07 -8.09 -19.85
C LEU A 260 -23.89 -8.09 -21.15
N ASP A 261 -25.19 -8.41 -21.04
CA ASP A 261 -26.10 -8.58 -22.18
C ASP A 261 -26.14 -7.37 -23.10
N MET A 262 -26.13 -6.15 -22.51
CA MET A 262 -26.22 -4.89 -23.24
C MET A 262 -24.86 -4.32 -23.67
N PHE A 263 -23.74 -4.97 -23.32
CA PHE A 263 -22.41 -4.48 -23.67
C PHE A 263 -22.21 -4.40 -25.19
N GLY A 264 -21.79 -3.22 -25.66
CA GLY A 264 -21.47 -2.95 -27.07
C GLY A 264 -22.68 -2.80 -27.99
N LEU A 265 -23.91 -2.86 -27.47
CA LEU A 265 -25.14 -2.74 -28.25
C LEU A 265 -25.63 -1.29 -28.35
N SER A 266 -25.90 -0.85 -29.57
CA SER A 266 -26.66 0.37 -29.82
C SER A 266 -28.12 0.02 -30.07
N PHE A 267 -29.01 0.49 -29.18
CA PHE A 267 -30.44 0.20 -29.25
C PHE A 267 -31.23 1.32 -29.95
N PHE A 268 -32.13 0.91 -30.84
CA PHE A 268 -33.05 1.79 -31.54
C PHE A 268 -34.47 1.25 -31.47
N GLU A 269 -35.42 2.12 -31.14
CA GLU A 269 -36.83 1.80 -31.22
C GLU A 269 -37.29 1.84 -32.68
N ILE A 270 -37.94 0.77 -33.13
CA ILE A 270 -38.39 0.60 -34.51
C ILE A 270 -39.84 0.12 -34.55
N SER A 271 -40.55 0.54 -35.58
CA SER A 271 -41.93 0.11 -35.83
C SER A 271 -41.99 -0.67 -37.13
N LYS A 272 -42.66 -1.82 -37.11
CA LYS A 272 -42.88 -2.63 -38.30
C LYS A 272 -43.75 -1.88 -39.31
N MET A 273 -43.34 -1.86 -40.58
CA MET A 273 -44.21 -1.36 -41.64
C MET A 273 -45.22 -2.47 -41.97
N GLN A 274 -46.46 -2.38 -41.47
CA GLN A 274 -47.51 -3.29 -41.90
C GLN A 274 -47.68 -3.15 -43.43
N GLY A 275 -47.50 -4.26 -44.14
CA GLY A 275 -47.71 -4.31 -45.57
C GLY A 275 -49.14 -3.84 -45.86
N GLY A 276 -49.27 -2.77 -46.64
CA GLY A 276 -50.54 -2.40 -47.23
C GLY A 276 -50.98 -3.53 -48.16
N ASN A 277 -51.75 -4.47 -47.63
CA ASN A 277 -52.57 -5.34 -48.48
C ASN A 277 -53.45 -4.40 -49.28
N LYS A 278 -53.18 -4.33 -50.60
CA LYS A 278 -54.12 -3.86 -51.59
C LYS A 278 -55.30 -4.84 -51.63
N SER A 279 -56.13 -4.84 -50.58
CA SER A 279 -57.49 -5.33 -50.68
C SER A 279 -58.31 -4.21 -51.30
N ASN A 280 -58.67 -4.39 -52.57
CA ASN A 280 -59.70 -3.62 -53.23
C ASN A 280 -61.04 -3.89 -52.53
N THR A 281 -61.32 -3.15 -51.47
CA THR A 281 -62.67 -3.03 -50.91
C THR A 281 -62.83 -1.59 -50.43
N LEU A 282 -63.52 -0.79 -51.26
CA LEU A 282 -64.05 0.51 -50.84
C LEU A 282 -65.09 0.28 -49.74
N SER A 283 -64.71 0.49 -48.49
CA SER A 283 -65.66 0.86 -47.44
C SER A 283 -64.94 1.43 -46.22
N HIS A 284 -65.19 2.72 -45.99
CA HIS A 284 -65.26 3.45 -44.72
C HIS A 284 -64.07 3.45 -43.74
N GLN A 285 -63.51 4.66 -43.59
CA GLN A 285 -62.81 5.28 -42.44
C GLN A 285 -61.60 4.56 -41.80
N PRO A 286 -60.38 5.11 -41.92
CA PRO A 286 -59.23 4.69 -41.13
C PRO A 286 -59.12 5.50 -39.84
N ASP A 287 -60.09 5.37 -38.94
CA ASP A 287 -60.06 6.05 -37.63
C ASP A 287 -59.63 5.07 -36.53
N SER A 288 -58.36 4.67 -36.57
CA SER A 288 -57.51 4.24 -35.45
C SER A 288 -56.23 3.65 -36.03
N ALA A 289 -55.12 4.35 -35.84
CA ALA A 289 -53.79 3.90 -36.24
C ALA A 289 -53.56 2.46 -35.73
N SER A 290 -53.47 1.49 -36.64
CA SER A 290 -53.04 0.15 -36.29
C SER A 290 -51.65 0.25 -35.68
N ILE A 291 -51.55 0.00 -34.38
CA ILE A 291 -50.29 0.08 -33.65
C ILE A 291 -49.35 -0.95 -34.29
N ALA A 292 -48.39 -0.45 -35.07
CA ALA A 292 -47.28 -1.24 -35.56
C ALA A 292 -46.59 -1.88 -34.37
N ALA A 293 -46.28 -3.18 -34.43
CA ALA A 293 -45.52 -3.84 -33.37
C ALA A 293 -44.22 -3.05 -33.12
N GLU A 294 -44.09 -2.52 -31.91
CA GLU A 294 -42.90 -1.82 -31.43
C GLU A 294 -41.84 -2.88 -31.10
N LEU A 295 -40.70 -2.79 -31.77
CA LEU A 295 -39.55 -3.67 -31.57
C LEU A 295 -38.33 -2.81 -31.24
N TRP A 296 -37.34 -3.43 -30.59
CA TRP A 296 -36.02 -2.84 -30.48
C TRP A 296 -35.06 -3.49 -31.47
N LEU A 297 -34.29 -2.66 -32.15
CA LEU A 297 -33.14 -3.04 -32.94
C LEU A 297 -31.87 -2.85 -32.09
N GLY A 298 -31.05 -3.89 -31.99
CA GLY A 298 -29.71 -3.80 -31.42
C GLY A 298 -28.65 -4.02 -32.49
N ILE A 299 -27.65 -3.13 -32.56
CA ILE A 299 -26.53 -3.24 -33.51
C ILE A 299 -25.24 -3.32 -32.69
N ASP A 300 -24.41 -4.31 -32.97
CA ASP A 300 -23.11 -4.51 -32.31
C ASP A 300 -22.01 -4.99 -33.29
N SER A 301 -20.85 -5.36 -32.74
CA SER A 301 -19.71 -5.85 -33.50
C SER A 301 -19.94 -7.22 -34.15
N LEU A 302 -20.96 -7.98 -33.73
CA LEU A 302 -21.26 -9.33 -34.19
C LEU A 302 -22.38 -9.37 -35.25
N GLY A 303 -23.35 -8.47 -35.17
CA GLY A 303 -24.47 -8.41 -36.10
C GLY A 303 -25.62 -7.50 -35.67
N ILE A 304 -26.82 -7.93 -36.05
CA ILE A 304 -28.07 -7.21 -35.83
C ILE A 304 -29.03 -8.10 -35.04
N ARG A 305 -29.60 -7.54 -33.97
CA ARG A 305 -30.50 -8.22 -33.04
C ARG A 305 -31.86 -7.51 -33.02
N PHE A 306 -32.93 -8.28 -32.91
CA PHE A 306 -34.29 -7.78 -32.75
C PHE A 306 -34.88 -8.27 -31.43
N TYR A 307 -35.54 -7.37 -30.72
CA TYR A 307 -36.13 -7.64 -29.41
C TYR A 307 -37.59 -7.19 -29.39
N LYS A 308 -38.43 -7.95 -28.68
CA LYS A 308 -39.85 -7.65 -28.53
C LYS A 308 -40.19 -7.08 -27.15
N LYS A 309 -39.85 -7.80 -26.08
CA LYS A 309 -40.28 -7.47 -24.71
C LYS A 309 -39.28 -6.63 -23.93
N ASN A 310 -38.00 -6.98 -23.97
CA ASN A 310 -36.94 -6.34 -23.18
C ASN A 310 -35.62 -6.29 -23.98
N LYS A 311 -34.65 -5.52 -23.49
CA LYS A 311 -33.34 -5.31 -24.16
C LYS A 311 -32.27 -6.37 -23.82
N LEU A 312 -32.61 -7.37 -23.00
CA LEU A 312 -31.66 -8.40 -22.55
C LEU A 312 -31.76 -9.68 -23.40
N ARG A 313 -32.97 -10.00 -23.88
CA ARG A 313 -33.24 -11.26 -24.59
C ARG A 313 -33.61 -11.01 -26.06
N PRO A 314 -32.69 -11.22 -27.01
CA PRO A 314 -33.01 -11.11 -28.43
C PRO A 314 -33.92 -12.25 -28.88
N GLU A 315 -34.88 -11.94 -29.75
CA GLU A 315 -35.76 -12.92 -30.40
C GLU A 315 -35.13 -13.45 -31.70
N VAL A 316 -34.52 -12.54 -32.46
CA VAL A 316 -33.89 -12.86 -33.75
C VAL A 316 -32.53 -12.18 -33.83
N PHE A 317 -31.52 -12.91 -34.29
CA PHE A 317 -30.18 -12.39 -34.56
C PHE A 317 -29.76 -12.70 -35.99
N PHE A 318 -29.18 -11.74 -36.70
CA PHE A 318 -28.49 -11.91 -37.98
C PHE A 318 -27.02 -11.54 -37.82
N SER A 319 -26.13 -12.49 -38.12
CA SER A 319 -24.70 -12.17 -38.16
C SER A 319 -24.41 -11.22 -39.31
N TRP A 320 -23.30 -10.50 -39.26
CA TRP A 320 -22.87 -9.67 -40.39
C TRP A 320 -22.63 -10.45 -41.70
N TYR A 321 -22.49 -11.78 -41.65
CA TYR A 321 -22.44 -12.64 -42.85
C TYR A 321 -23.82 -12.85 -43.50
N ASP A 322 -24.89 -12.85 -42.70
CA ASP A 322 -26.26 -12.98 -43.19
C ASP A 322 -26.75 -11.71 -43.91
N VAL A 323 -26.16 -10.56 -43.59
CA VAL A 323 -26.59 -9.24 -44.06
C VAL A 323 -25.96 -8.92 -45.41
N LYS A 324 -26.80 -8.73 -46.45
CA LYS A 324 -26.35 -8.35 -47.79
C LYS A 324 -26.26 -6.84 -47.96
N SER A 325 -27.33 -6.13 -47.58
CA SER A 325 -27.37 -4.67 -47.67
C SER A 325 -28.40 -4.10 -46.71
N ILE A 326 -28.10 -2.89 -46.23
CA ILE A 326 -29.05 -2.06 -45.50
C ILE A 326 -29.22 -0.75 -46.26
N ILE A 327 -30.47 -0.40 -46.50
CA ILE A 327 -30.84 0.79 -47.26
C ILE A 327 -31.72 1.64 -46.36
N ALA A 328 -31.27 2.86 -46.06
CA ALA A 328 -32.06 3.84 -45.32
C ALA A 328 -32.47 4.98 -46.25
N HIS A 329 -33.76 5.32 -46.25
CA HIS A 329 -34.32 6.47 -46.97
C HIS A 329 -35.39 7.13 -46.12
N ASP A 330 -35.21 8.42 -45.83
CA ASP A 330 -36.05 9.18 -44.90
C ASP A 330 -36.19 8.48 -43.54
N LYS A 331 -37.38 8.03 -43.13
CA LYS A 331 -37.61 7.27 -41.88
C LYS A 331 -37.61 5.75 -42.08
N LYS A 332 -37.47 5.28 -43.32
CA LYS A 332 -37.60 3.86 -43.69
C LYS A 332 -36.23 3.22 -43.79
N VAL A 333 -36.07 2.05 -43.16
CA VAL A 333 -34.86 1.23 -43.26
C VAL A 333 -35.25 -0.15 -43.77
N THR A 334 -34.50 -0.66 -44.75
CA THR A 334 -34.72 -1.97 -45.36
C THR A 334 -33.46 -2.82 -45.20
N LEU A 335 -33.61 -3.94 -44.51
CA LEU A 335 -32.61 -4.99 -44.33
C LEU A 335 -32.82 -6.07 -45.39
N ASN A 336 -31.79 -6.36 -46.18
CA ASN A 336 -31.79 -7.46 -47.14
C ASN A 336 -30.77 -8.52 -46.72
N LEU A 337 -31.19 -9.79 -46.74
CA LEU A 337 -30.29 -10.90 -46.43
C LEU A 337 -29.58 -11.46 -47.66
N THR A 338 -28.49 -12.17 -47.42
CA THR A 338 -27.70 -12.85 -48.45
C THR A 338 -28.39 -14.09 -49.00
N SER A 339 -29.15 -14.81 -48.16
CA SER A 339 -29.70 -16.14 -48.48
C SER A 339 -30.79 -16.14 -49.57
N ASP A 340 -31.56 -15.06 -49.71
CA ASP A 340 -32.65 -14.95 -50.69
C ASP A 340 -32.88 -13.48 -51.09
N LYS A 341 -33.11 -13.21 -52.38
CA LYS A 341 -33.44 -11.88 -52.91
C LYS A 341 -34.75 -11.33 -52.35
N ASN A 342 -35.67 -12.19 -51.92
CA ASN A 342 -36.96 -11.80 -51.36
C ASN A 342 -36.97 -11.74 -49.81
N ALA A 343 -35.89 -12.15 -49.15
CA ALA A 343 -35.74 -12.07 -47.70
C ALA A 343 -35.41 -10.64 -47.27
N THR A 344 -36.42 -9.79 -47.31
CA THR A 344 -36.33 -8.37 -46.96
C THR A 344 -37.18 -8.07 -45.73
N PHE A 345 -36.65 -7.23 -44.85
CA PHE A 345 -37.38 -6.70 -43.71
C PHE A 345 -37.31 -5.19 -43.71
N THR A 346 -38.48 -4.56 -43.70
CA THR A 346 -38.60 -3.10 -43.73
C THR A 346 -39.25 -2.61 -42.45
N PHE A 347 -38.59 -1.67 -41.80
CA PHE A 347 -39.06 -1.02 -40.59
C PHE A 347 -38.92 0.51 -40.69
N CYS A 348 -39.63 1.20 -39.82
CA CYS A 348 -39.62 2.66 -39.72
C CYS A 348 -39.02 3.10 -38.39
N THR A 349 -38.31 4.22 -38.42
CA THR A 349 -37.82 4.94 -37.24
C THR A 349 -38.69 6.17 -36.97
N ALA A 350 -38.66 6.69 -35.74
CA ALA A 350 -39.40 7.90 -35.39
C ALA A 350 -38.92 9.14 -36.20
N LYS A 351 -37.61 9.24 -36.42
CA LYS A 351 -36.94 10.37 -37.09
C LYS A 351 -35.98 9.89 -38.18
N SER A 352 -35.78 10.70 -39.22
CA SER A 352 -34.79 10.43 -40.29
C SER A 352 -33.34 10.56 -39.80
N SER A 353 -33.08 11.29 -38.72
CA SER A 353 -31.76 11.30 -38.06
C SER A 353 -31.38 9.90 -37.58
N VAL A 354 -32.32 9.19 -36.96
CA VAL A 354 -32.10 7.83 -36.43
C VAL A 354 -31.85 6.81 -37.54
N SER A 355 -32.58 6.88 -38.66
CA SER A 355 -32.36 5.95 -39.79
C SER A 355 -30.97 6.12 -40.41
N LYS A 356 -30.46 7.36 -40.48
CA LYS A 356 -29.08 7.66 -40.91
C LYS A 356 -28.05 7.14 -39.91
N GLU A 357 -28.30 7.30 -38.61
CA GLU A 357 -27.41 6.76 -37.58
C GLU A 357 -27.36 5.23 -37.61
N ILE A 358 -28.50 4.56 -37.77
CA ILE A 358 -28.57 3.10 -37.95
C ILE A 358 -27.73 2.67 -39.15
N LEU A 359 -27.86 3.38 -40.29
CA LEU A 359 -27.08 3.08 -41.49
C LEU A 359 -25.57 3.27 -41.25
N ASP A 360 -25.17 4.39 -40.65
CA ASP A 360 -23.77 4.69 -40.35
C ASP A 360 -23.14 3.65 -39.41
N LEU A 361 -23.87 3.23 -38.36
CA LEU A 361 -23.41 2.20 -37.42
C LEU A 361 -23.34 0.82 -38.07
N THR A 362 -24.31 0.48 -38.93
CA THR A 362 -24.31 -0.78 -39.67
C THR A 362 -23.11 -0.85 -40.60
N ILE A 363 -22.87 0.21 -41.39
CA ILE A 363 -21.75 0.25 -42.33
C ILE A 363 -20.43 0.11 -41.58
N GLY A 364 -20.23 0.85 -40.49
CA GLY A 364 -19.00 0.80 -39.72
C GLY A 364 -18.76 -0.56 -39.05
N ASN A 365 -19.77 -1.13 -38.39
CA ASN A 365 -19.64 -2.46 -37.76
C ASN A 365 -19.40 -3.56 -38.80
N HIS A 366 -20.14 -3.56 -39.91
CA HIS A 366 -19.95 -4.53 -41.00
C HIS A 366 -18.55 -4.42 -41.62
N GLN A 367 -18.03 -3.20 -41.82
CA GLN A 367 -16.66 -3.00 -42.34
C GLN A 367 -15.60 -3.55 -41.37
N LEU A 368 -15.73 -3.29 -40.07
CA LEU A 368 -14.82 -3.81 -39.05
C LEU A 368 -14.91 -5.33 -38.95
N TYR A 369 -16.12 -5.88 -38.96
CA TYR A 369 -16.37 -7.33 -38.98
C TYR A 369 -15.69 -8.01 -40.17
N MET A 370 -15.80 -7.43 -41.36
CA MET A 370 -15.13 -7.97 -42.56
C MET A 370 -13.61 -7.79 -42.50
N ARG A 371 -13.11 -6.73 -41.88
CA ARG A 371 -11.66 -6.51 -41.66
C ARG A 371 -11.07 -7.60 -40.75
N ARG A 372 -11.76 -7.98 -39.67
CA ARG A 372 -11.33 -9.02 -38.73
C ARG A 372 -11.22 -10.43 -39.34
N ARG A 373 -11.92 -10.67 -40.45
CA ARG A 373 -11.93 -11.96 -41.18
C ARG A 373 -10.91 -12.03 -42.30
N ARG A 374 -10.13 -10.97 -42.50
CA ARG A 374 -8.98 -10.94 -43.39
C ARG A 374 -7.71 -11.09 -42.55
N GLU A 375 -6.60 -11.39 -43.23
CA GLU A 375 -5.30 -11.39 -42.58
C GLU A 375 -5.02 -10.03 -41.92
N GLU A 376 -4.45 -10.05 -40.71
CA GLU A 376 -4.09 -8.82 -39.99
C GLU A 376 -3.11 -8.00 -40.83
N SER A 377 -3.33 -6.68 -40.90
CA SER A 377 -2.42 -5.81 -41.63
C SER A 377 -1.04 -5.76 -40.95
N ILE A 378 0.01 -5.56 -41.75
CA ILE A 378 1.39 -5.40 -41.26
C ILE A 378 1.47 -4.30 -40.18
N GLU A 379 0.69 -3.23 -40.34
CA GLU A 379 0.61 -2.15 -39.35
C GLU A 379 0.12 -2.64 -37.97
N ILE A 380 -0.93 -3.48 -37.94
CA ILE A 380 -1.46 -4.06 -36.70
C ILE A 380 -0.44 -5.04 -36.10
N GLN A 381 0.18 -5.87 -36.93
CA GLN A 381 1.23 -6.79 -36.48
C GLN A 381 2.42 -6.05 -35.85
N GLN A 382 2.88 -4.98 -36.48
CA GLN A 382 3.94 -4.11 -35.94
C GLN A 382 3.52 -3.42 -34.64
N MET A 383 2.27 -2.97 -34.54
CA MET A 383 1.73 -2.38 -33.32
C MET A 383 1.73 -3.39 -32.16
N ARG A 384 1.20 -4.60 -32.38
CA ARG A 384 1.21 -5.69 -31.39
C ARG A 384 2.63 -6.04 -30.96
N TYR A 385 3.54 -6.19 -31.93
CA TYR A 385 4.94 -6.49 -31.65
C TYR A 385 5.56 -5.43 -30.75
N PHE A 386 5.37 -4.14 -31.07
CA PHE A 386 5.92 -3.05 -30.28
C PHE A 386 5.36 -3.01 -28.85
N GLU A 387 4.04 -3.14 -28.68
CA GLU A 387 3.40 -3.21 -27.35
C GLU A 387 3.88 -4.43 -26.55
N GLU A 388 4.02 -5.59 -27.19
CA GLU A 388 4.53 -6.80 -26.55
C GLU A 388 5.99 -6.63 -26.09
N GLN A 389 6.84 -6.00 -26.91
CA GLN A 389 8.22 -5.69 -26.52
C GLN A 389 8.26 -4.71 -25.34
N GLN A 390 7.44 -3.66 -25.36
CA GLN A 390 7.34 -2.74 -24.22
C GLN A 390 6.89 -3.45 -22.95
N LYS A 391 5.87 -4.32 -23.05
CA LYS A 391 5.38 -5.10 -21.91
C LYS A 391 6.46 -6.04 -21.37
N LYS A 392 7.19 -6.75 -22.25
CA LYS A 392 8.31 -7.62 -21.87
C LYS A 392 9.42 -6.83 -21.17
N GLU A 393 9.75 -5.64 -21.66
CA GLU A 393 10.76 -4.79 -21.05
C GLU A 393 10.31 -4.25 -19.68
N LYS A 394 9.07 -3.77 -19.56
CA LYS A 394 8.46 -3.37 -18.27
C LYS A 394 8.51 -4.52 -17.26
N LEU A 395 8.14 -5.74 -17.67
CA LEU A 395 8.20 -6.94 -16.84
C LEU A 395 9.64 -7.34 -16.46
N ARG A 396 10.60 -7.19 -17.38
CA ARG A 396 12.02 -7.45 -17.10
C ARG A 396 12.56 -6.49 -16.03
N ILE A 397 12.21 -5.21 -16.13
CA ILE A 397 12.58 -4.19 -15.14
C ILE A 397 11.94 -4.49 -13.79
N LEU A 398 10.63 -4.75 -13.76
CA LEU A 398 9.89 -5.12 -12.54
C LEU A 398 10.41 -6.40 -11.89
N GLY A 399 10.75 -7.41 -12.68
CA GLY A 399 11.33 -8.66 -12.20
C GLY A 399 12.70 -8.44 -11.55
N ARG A 400 13.54 -7.59 -12.16
CA ARG A 400 14.83 -7.20 -11.58
C ARG A 400 14.66 -6.43 -10.26
N GLU A 401 13.70 -5.50 -10.21
CA GLU A 401 13.39 -4.76 -8.99
C GLU A 401 12.88 -5.69 -7.88
N ARG A 402 11.97 -6.63 -8.21
CA ARG A 402 11.48 -7.65 -7.27
C ARG A 402 12.62 -8.48 -6.70
N GLN A 403 13.55 -8.95 -7.54
CA GLN A 403 14.70 -9.73 -7.08
C GLN A 403 15.57 -8.94 -6.11
N LEU A 404 15.88 -7.68 -6.44
CA LEU A 404 16.64 -6.80 -5.55
C LEU A 404 15.95 -6.60 -4.20
N ARG A 405 14.62 -6.48 -4.18
CA ARG A 405 13.85 -6.39 -2.92
C ARG A 405 13.94 -7.67 -2.10
N LEU A 406 13.81 -8.84 -2.73
CA LEU A 406 13.92 -10.13 -2.05
C LEU A 406 15.33 -10.37 -1.50
N ASP A 407 16.37 -9.97 -2.22
CA ASP A 407 17.75 -10.09 -1.76
C ASP A 407 18.01 -9.14 -0.58
N ALA A 408 17.51 -7.90 -0.64
CA ALA A 408 17.59 -6.95 0.47
C ALA A 408 16.83 -7.42 1.73
N GLU A 409 15.67 -8.08 1.56
CA GLU A 409 14.92 -8.68 2.66
C GLU A 409 15.69 -9.84 3.30
N LYS A 410 16.29 -10.73 2.51
CA LYS A 410 17.15 -11.81 3.03
C LYS A 410 18.36 -11.25 3.80
N GLU A 411 19.02 -10.22 3.27
CA GLU A 411 20.14 -9.55 3.94
C GLU A 411 19.70 -8.92 5.27
N ARG A 412 18.53 -8.26 5.30
CA ARG A 412 17.95 -7.70 6.52
C ARG A 412 17.70 -8.80 7.56
N ASP A 413 17.06 -9.90 7.17
CA ASP A 413 16.73 -11.00 8.07
C ASP A 413 18.00 -11.74 8.56
N GLU A 414 19.07 -11.77 7.75
CA GLU A 414 20.38 -12.27 8.19
C GLU A 414 21.05 -11.32 9.20
N MET A 415 21.00 -10.01 8.94
CA MET A 415 21.52 -9.00 9.87
C MET A 415 20.77 -9.01 11.20
N GLU A 416 19.45 -9.16 11.17
CA GLU A 416 18.61 -9.23 12.36
C GLU A 416 18.92 -10.48 13.20
N ARG A 417 19.11 -11.64 12.56
CA ARG A 417 19.59 -12.85 13.26
C ARG A 417 20.95 -12.63 13.91
N LYS A 418 21.92 -12.06 13.19
CA LYS A 418 23.24 -11.73 13.74
C LYS A 418 23.16 -10.75 14.89
N PHE A 419 22.26 -9.77 14.81
CA PHE A 419 22.04 -8.81 15.89
C PHE A 419 21.53 -9.47 17.16
N VAL A 420 20.56 -10.39 17.04
CA VAL A 420 20.06 -11.18 18.17
C VAL A 420 21.16 -12.06 18.77
N GLU A 421 21.98 -12.71 17.93
CA GLU A 421 23.14 -13.48 18.39
C GLU A 421 24.14 -12.63 19.16
N TYR A 422 24.50 -11.44 18.64
CA TYR A 422 25.41 -10.52 19.35
C TYR A 422 24.81 -10.00 20.65
N GLN A 423 23.52 -9.71 20.68
CA GLN A 423 22.85 -9.32 21.92
C GLN A 423 22.90 -10.44 22.96
N GLN A 424 22.71 -11.70 22.55
CA GLN A 424 22.79 -12.82 23.46
C GLN A 424 24.22 -13.01 23.97
N GLN A 425 25.23 -12.96 23.10
CA GLN A 425 26.64 -13.03 23.50
C GLN A 425 27.01 -11.92 24.50
N MET A 426 26.51 -10.69 24.31
CA MET A 426 26.74 -9.60 25.26
C MET A 426 26.10 -9.88 26.62
N LYS A 427 24.90 -10.47 26.66
CA LYS A 427 24.25 -10.89 27.92
C LYS A 427 25.06 -11.98 28.63
N ASP A 428 25.50 -13.01 27.91
CA ASP A 428 26.29 -14.10 28.48
C ASP A 428 27.63 -13.61 29.05
N ILE A 429 28.33 -12.71 28.32
CA ILE A 429 29.55 -12.06 28.81
C ILE A 429 29.26 -11.21 30.05
N HIS A 430 28.15 -10.47 30.06
CA HIS A 430 27.78 -9.67 31.22
C HIS A 430 27.50 -10.55 32.46
N GLU A 431 26.72 -11.62 32.31
CA GLU A 431 26.43 -12.56 33.39
C GLU A 431 27.68 -13.25 33.92
N THR A 432 28.59 -13.68 33.05
CA THR A 432 29.85 -14.29 33.47
C THR A 432 30.72 -13.30 34.26
N LEU A 433 30.84 -12.04 33.82
CA LEU A 433 31.58 -11.00 34.56
C LEU A 433 30.99 -10.73 35.94
N VAL A 434 29.66 -10.62 36.05
CA VAL A 434 28.96 -10.46 37.35
C VAL A 434 29.24 -11.66 38.26
N GLY A 435 29.13 -12.89 37.72
CA GLY A 435 29.46 -14.10 38.49
C GLY A 435 30.94 -14.22 38.88
N TYR A 436 31.86 -13.64 38.10
CA TYR A 436 33.28 -13.52 38.50
C TYR A 436 33.46 -12.54 39.66
N ASP A 437 32.83 -11.36 39.61
CA ASP A 437 32.92 -10.35 40.68
C ASP A 437 32.33 -10.86 41.99
N GLU A 438 31.18 -11.56 41.94
CA GLU A 438 30.61 -12.23 43.12
C GLU A 438 31.55 -13.29 43.70
N ARG A 439 32.12 -14.17 42.88
CA ARG A 439 33.08 -15.19 43.33
C ARG A 439 34.32 -14.59 43.98
N MET A 440 34.85 -13.50 43.43
CA MET A 440 35.99 -12.79 44.02
C MET A 440 35.64 -12.26 45.42
N LYS A 441 34.46 -11.64 45.59
CA LYS A 441 33.99 -11.17 46.91
C LYS A 441 33.85 -12.31 47.92
N TYR A 442 33.29 -13.45 47.51
CA TYR A 442 33.17 -14.63 48.38
C TYR A 442 34.55 -15.19 48.76
N GLN A 443 35.49 -15.22 47.81
CA GLN A 443 36.85 -15.70 48.06
C GLN A 443 37.59 -14.80 49.05
N GLU A 444 37.53 -13.47 48.87
CA GLU A 444 38.13 -12.51 49.81
C GLU A 444 37.52 -12.63 51.22
N ALA A 445 36.20 -12.79 51.31
CA ALA A 445 35.51 -12.99 52.59
C ALA A 445 35.96 -14.29 53.29
N ALA A 446 36.12 -15.38 52.53
CA ALA A 446 36.58 -16.67 53.04
C ALA A 446 38.03 -16.60 53.55
N GLU A 447 38.94 -15.93 52.83
CA GLU A 447 40.31 -15.72 53.26
C GLU A 447 40.39 -14.86 54.53
N LEU A 448 39.59 -13.79 54.62
CA LEU A 448 39.50 -12.97 55.83
C LEU A 448 38.99 -13.78 57.03
N LEU A 449 37.98 -14.63 56.84
CA LEU A 449 37.49 -15.52 57.89
C LEU A 449 38.56 -16.54 58.32
N ALA A 450 39.28 -17.14 57.38
CA ALA A 450 40.36 -18.07 57.68
C ALA A 450 41.49 -17.38 58.48
N ARG A 451 41.89 -16.16 58.08
CA ARG A 451 42.88 -15.37 58.83
C ARG A 451 42.40 -15.02 60.24
N LYS A 452 41.14 -14.61 60.39
CA LYS A 452 40.53 -14.34 61.70
C LYS A 452 40.53 -15.58 62.59
N ALA A 453 40.14 -16.74 62.05
CA ALA A 453 40.16 -18.01 62.77
C ALA A 453 41.58 -18.41 63.19
N HIS A 454 42.57 -18.22 62.32
CA HIS A 454 43.97 -18.48 62.65
C HIS A 454 44.48 -17.58 63.77
N ILE A 455 44.22 -16.26 63.69
CA ILE A 455 44.61 -15.31 64.76
C ILE A 455 43.95 -15.69 66.07
N SER A 456 42.64 -15.99 66.05
CA SER A 456 41.91 -16.40 67.26
C SER A 456 42.44 -17.71 67.86
N SER A 457 42.80 -18.69 67.03
CA SER A 457 43.42 -19.93 67.49
C SER A 457 44.79 -19.69 68.11
N GLU A 458 45.59 -18.81 67.52
CA GLU A 458 46.92 -18.46 68.02
C GLU A 458 46.85 -17.65 69.32
N GLU A 459 45.89 -16.74 69.44
CA GLU A 459 45.57 -16.02 70.67
C GLU A 459 45.15 -16.99 71.77
N ALA A 460 44.24 -17.93 71.47
CA ALA A 460 43.82 -18.96 72.43
C ALA A 460 44.99 -19.84 72.88
N ARG A 461 45.89 -20.22 71.95
CA ARG A 461 47.11 -20.97 72.26
C ARG A 461 48.02 -20.18 73.20
N LEU A 462 48.25 -18.90 72.90
CA LEU A 462 49.12 -18.03 73.70
C LEU A 462 48.53 -17.73 75.08
N HIS A 463 47.20 -17.62 75.19
CA HIS A 463 46.51 -17.56 76.46
C HIS A 463 46.65 -18.85 77.28
N ALA A 464 46.53 -20.01 76.64
CA ALA A 464 46.75 -21.29 77.31
C ALA A 464 48.20 -21.46 77.80
N GLU A 465 49.18 -21.03 77.00
CA GLU A 465 50.60 -21.04 77.37
C GLU A 465 50.89 -20.14 78.58
N LYS A 466 50.36 -18.91 78.59
CA LYS A 466 50.45 -18.01 79.75
C LYS A 466 49.77 -18.58 80.99
N ALA A 467 48.61 -19.22 80.85
CA ALA A 467 47.92 -19.85 81.96
C ALA A 467 48.76 -20.97 82.58
N LEU A 468 49.37 -21.81 81.73
CA LEU A 468 50.29 -22.87 82.18
C LEU A 468 51.53 -22.29 82.87
N GLU A 469 52.13 -21.22 82.34
CA GLU A 469 53.28 -20.58 82.97
C GLU A 469 52.93 -20.03 84.36
N VAL A 470 51.78 -19.36 84.49
CA VAL A 470 51.26 -18.89 85.80
C VAL A 470 51.05 -20.07 86.75
N GLU A 471 50.52 -21.19 86.28
CA GLU A 471 50.32 -22.40 87.07
C GLU A 471 51.65 -22.99 87.58
N THR A 472 52.66 -23.09 86.71
CA THR A 472 54.00 -23.55 87.10
C THR A 472 54.69 -22.59 88.08
N GLN A 473 54.50 -21.27 87.93
CA GLN A 473 55.02 -20.29 88.90
C GLN A 473 54.33 -20.42 90.26
N LEU A 474 53.01 -20.67 90.27
CA LEU A 474 52.25 -20.95 91.48
C LEU A 474 52.79 -22.20 92.20
N GLU A 475 53.10 -23.27 91.47
CA GLU A 475 53.70 -24.48 92.05
C GLU A 475 55.08 -24.22 92.64
N ARG A 476 55.95 -23.46 91.95
CA ARG A 476 57.26 -23.07 92.51
C ARG A 476 57.11 -22.25 93.79
N CYS A 477 56.19 -21.29 93.80
CA CYS A 477 55.94 -20.46 94.98
C CYS A 477 55.42 -21.32 96.15
N LYS A 478 54.52 -22.28 95.89
CA LYS A 478 54.08 -23.26 96.91
C LYS A 478 55.24 -24.09 97.45
N TYR A 479 56.16 -24.55 96.60
CA TYR A 479 57.34 -25.29 97.02
C TYR A 479 58.25 -24.45 97.92
N GLU A 480 58.55 -23.21 97.56
CA GLU A 480 59.36 -22.28 98.38
C GLU A 480 58.69 -21.94 99.71
N ILE A 481 57.36 -21.76 99.73
CA ILE A 481 56.61 -21.56 100.98
C ILE A 481 56.78 -22.78 101.89
N ASN A 482 56.61 -24.00 101.37
CA ASN A 482 56.78 -25.22 102.16
C ASN A 482 58.21 -25.38 102.69
N ARG A 483 59.22 -25.11 101.86
CA ARG A 483 60.63 -25.16 102.27
C ARG A 483 60.93 -24.15 103.38
N ASN A 484 60.47 -22.90 103.24
CA ASN A 484 60.63 -21.88 104.27
C ASN A 484 59.89 -22.24 105.57
N GLU A 485 58.72 -22.87 105.48
CA GLU A 485 58.03 -23.41 106.65
C GLU A 485 58.85 -24.51 107.35
N GLU A 486 59.52 -25.38 106.59
CA GLU A 486 60.42 -26.41 107.14
C GLU A 486 61.67 -25.82 107.79
N GLU A 487 62.33 -24.84 107.15
CA GLU A 487 63.46 -24.10 107.74
C GLU A 487 63.02 -23.37 109.03
N LYS A 488 61.83 -22.75 109.03
CA LYS A 488 61.26 -22.12 110.23
C LYS A 488 61.00 -23.14 111.34
N ARG A 489 60.51 -24.35 111.01
CA ARG A 489 60.37 -25.44 111.99
C ARG A 489 61.72 -25.85 112.57
N LEU A 490 62.78 -25.88 111.74
CA LEU A 490 64.14 -26.20 112.19
C LEU A 490 64.70 -25.14 113.14
N TYR A 491 64.59 -23.85 112.79
CA TYR A 491 65.02 -22.76 113.67
C TYR A 491 64.23 -22.72 114.97
N THR A 492 62.92 -23.02 114.94
CA THR A 492 62.12 -23.12 116.16
C THR A 492 62.65 -24.25 117.07
N ARG A 493 63.09 -25.37 116.49
CA ARG A 493 63.71 -26.47 117.25
C ARG A 493 65.05 -26.06 117.85
N GLN A 494 65.89 -25.37 117.08
CA GLN A 494 67.18 -24.85 117.56
C GLN A 494 67.01 -23.77 118.64
N ILE A 495 65.99 -22.91 118.54
CA ILE A 495 65.65 -21.96 119.60
C ILE A 495 65.24 -22.72 120.85
N ASN A 496 64.39 -23.74 120.74
CA ASN A 496 64.02 -24.57 121.88
C ASN A 496 65.22 -25.32 122.49
N ASP A 497 66.16 -25.81 121.68
CA ASP A 497 67.40 -26.43 122.15
C ASP A 497 68.32 -25.39 122.83
N CYS A 498 68.41 -24.17 122.27
CA CYS A 498 69.10 -23.05 122.89
C CYS A 498 68.41 -22.59 124.19
N GLU A 499 67.09 -22.61 124.29
CA GLU A 499 66.32 -22.31 125.51
C GLU A 499 66.49 -23.42 126.56
N GLN A 500 66.61 -24.68 126.16
CA GLN A 500 67.00 -25.78 127.03
C GLN A 500 68.44 -25.60 127.53
N ILE A 501 69.38 -25.23 126.64
CA ILE A 501 70.77 -24.96 126.99
C ILE A 501 70.88 -23.72 127.90
N ILE A 502 70.10 -22.66 127.67
CA ILE A 502 70.00 -21.48 128.55
C ILE A 502 69.33 -21.83 129.89
N SER A 503 68.31 -22.68 129.93
CA SER A 503 67.75 -23.18 131.21
C SER A 503 68.74 -24.04 131.99
N THR A 504 69.66 -24.75 131.32
CA THR A 504 70.75 -25.47 131.98
C THR A 504 71.95 -24.57 132.33
N LEU A 505 72.23 -23.51 131.57
CA LEU A 505 73.34 -22.57 131.82
C LEU A 505 72.98 -21.44 132.80
N VAL A 506 71.70 -21.08 132.95
CA VAL A 506 71.20 -20.18 134.01
C VAL A 506 71.22 -20.87 135.39
N ASN A 507 71.26 -22.21 135.42
CA ASN A 507 71.51 -22.97 136.65
C ASN A 507 73.00 -23.10 137.02
N ASP A 508 73.95 -22.92 136.08
CA ASP A 508 75.37 -23.25 136.32
C ASP A 508 76.38 -22.12 136.10
N SER A 509 75.96 -20.85 135.95
CA SER A 509 76.86 -19.67 136.06
C SER A 509 76.04 -18.39 136.30
N VAL A 510 76.14 -17.58 137.37
CA VAL A 510 77.22 -17.31 138.35
C VAL A 510 78.61 -17.46 137.73
N LYS A 511 78.94 -16.57 136.78
CA LYS A 511 80.19 -15.81 136.64
C LYS A 511 80.40 -15.39 135.18
N ASN A 512 80.03 -14.12 134.92
CA ASN A 512 80.69 -13.11 134.06
C ASN A 512 80.94 -13.51 132.58
N GLY A 513 80.31 -12.89 131.57
CA GLY A 513 80.54 -11.50 131.07
C GLY A 513 81.61 -11.51 129.95
N THR A 514 81.63 -10.78 128.82
CA THR A 514 80.97 -9.55 128.30
C THR A 514 81.54 -9.21 126.87
N VAL A 515 80.69 -8.77 125.90
CA VAL A 515 80.72 -7.57 124.96
C VAL A 515 81.94 -7.34 123.96
N TYR A 516 81.87 -6.90 122.67
CA TYR A 516 81.57 -5.58 121.96
C TYR A 516 81.69 -5.69 120.39
N HIS A 517 80.78 -5.19 119.49
CA HIS A 517 80.65 -3.88 118.72
C HIS A 517 81.71 -3.57 117.60
N SER A 518 81.54 -2.78 116.51
CA SER A 518 80.50 -1.93 115.84
C SER A 518 81.03 -1.29 114.50
N SER A 519 80.11 -0.86 113.58
CA SER A 519 80.10 0.32 112.63
C SER A 519 81.05 0.40 111.39
N HIS A 520 80.71 0.98 110.22
CA HIS A 520 80.14 2.33 109.91
C HIS A 520 79.47 2.45 108.50
N PHE A 521 78.66 3.51 108.33
CA PHE A 521 77.82 3.92 107.17
C PHE A 521 78.14 5.35 106.71
N GLY A 522 77.97 5.69 105.41
CA GLY A 522 77.78 7.07 104.94
C GLY A 522 78.31 7.45 103.55
N GLU A 523 77.58 7.13 102.46
CA GLU A 523 77.84 7.72 101.12
C GLU A 523 76.63 7.70 100.14
N ALA A 524 75.39 7.68 100.65
CA ALA A 524 74.18 7.44 99.84
C ALA A 524 73.34 8.69 99.48
N SER A 525 73.81 9.91 99.76
CA SER A 525 72.95 11.11 99.63
C SER A 525 73.22 11.99 98.40
N LEU A 526 74.28 11.75 97.62
CA LEU A 526 74.66 12.62 96.48
C LEU A 526 74.26 12.07 95.10
N LEU A 527 73.92 10.78 95.00
CA LEU A 527 73.57 10.11 93.74
C LEU A 527 72.07 10.21 93.38
N SER A 528 71.20 10.36 94.38
CA SER A 528 69.74 10.44 94.19
C SER A 528 69.27 11.75 93.54
N SER A 529 70.02 12.84 93.70
CA SER A 529 69.66 14.16 93.13
C SER A 529 69.94 14.23 91.63
N THR A 530 70.97 13.53 91.14
CA THR A 530 71.42 13.58 89.74
C THR A 530 70.54 12.71 88.82
N ILE A 531 69.96 11.65 89.36
CA ILE A 531 69.06 10.72 88.64
C ILE A 531 67.69 11.36 88.39
N GLU A 532 67.17 12.13 89.36
CA GLU A 532 65.86 12.78 89.26
C GLU A 532 65.84 13.91 88.20
N GLN A 533 66.97 14.61 88.05
CA GLN A 533 67.11 15.71 87.08
C GLN A 533 67.18 15.19 85.63
N ARG A 534 67.91 14.08 85.39
CA ARG A 534 67.97 13.40 84.08
C ARG A 534 66.64 12.76 83.66
N ARG A 535 65.79 12.40 84.63
CA ARG A 535 64.45 11.82 84.39
C ARG A 535 63.44 12.85 83.89
N LYS A 536 63.50 14.10 84.35
CA LYS A 536 62.64 15.19 83.88
C LYS A 536 62.95 15.61 82.44
N GLU A 537 64.23 15.74 82.08
CA GLU A 537 64.65 16.08 80.71
C GLU A 537 64.25 14.99 79.69
N ALA A 538 64.23 13.71 80.10
CA ALA A 538 63.82 12.59 79.25
C ALA A 538 62.30 12.54 78.97
N GLU A 539 61.45 13.08 79.87
CA GLU A 539 60.00 13.13 79.67
C GLU A 539 59.56 14.35 78.81
N GLU A 540 60.26 15.48 78.90
CA GLU A 540 60.00 16.64 78.01
C GLU A 540 60.33 16.33 76.53
N LEU A 541 61.40 15.57 76.26
CA LEU A 541 61.74 15.10 74.91
C LEU A 541 60.73 14.09 74.34
N LYS A 542 60.09 13.25 75.17
CA LYS A 542 59.04 12.31 74.73
C LYS A 542 57.75 13.03 74.35
N LEU A 543 57.40 14.11 75.07
CA LEU A 543 56.20 14.90 74.79
C LEU A 543 56.34 15.67 73.45
N GLU A 544 57.54 16.12 73.11
CA GLU A 544 57.80 16.82 71.84
C GLU A 544 57.76 15.86 70.64
N VAL A 545 58.29 14.63 70.76
CA VAL A 545 58.21 13.59 69.71
C VAL A 545 56.77 13.13 69.43
N ALA A 546 55.89 13.12 70.43
CA ALA A 546 54.48 12.80 70.26
C ALA A 546 53.73 13.86 69.43
N LYS A 547 54.07 15.15 69.57
CA LYS A 547 53.49 16.24 68.76
C LYS A 547 53.89 16.13 67.28
N TRP A 548 55.14 15.76 66.99
CA TRP A 548 55.62 15.57 65.61
C TRP A 548 54.93 14.39 64.88
N ARG A 549 54.63 13.28 65.58
CA ARG A 549 53.93 12.12 64.98
C ARG A 549 52.47 12.38 64.63
N VAL A 550 51.77 13.20 65.39
CA VAL A 550 50.37 13.58 65.09
C VAL A 550 50.31 14.55 63.90
N ALA A 551 51.27 15.46 63.78
CA ALA A 551 51.39 16.36 62.63
C ALA A 551 51.73 15.60 61.32
N GLU A 552 52.56 14.56 61.40
CA GLU A 552 52.91 13.68 60.27
C GLU A 552 51.71 12.86 59.77
N ALA A 553 50.89 12.32 60.67
CA ALA A 553 49.68 11.56 60.32
C ALA A 553 48.63 12.45 59.59
N ALA A 554 48.43 13.68 60.07
CA ALA A 554 47.51 14.65 59.45
C ALA A 554 47.99 15.14 58.07
N ALA A 555 49.30 15.26 57.85
CA ALA A 555 49.87 15.61 56.55
C ALA A 555 49.71 14.46 55.53
N ARG A 556 49.83 13.21 55.98
CA ARG A 556 49.69 12.00 55.15
C ARG A 556 48.25 11.76 54.68
N GLU A 557 47.26 12.09 55.51
CA GLU A 557 45.84 12.03 55.17
C GLU A 557 45.45 13.06 54.09
N LYS A 558 45.95 14.30 54.20
CA LYS A 558 45.75 15.34 53.17
C LYS A 558 46.40 15.00 51.82
N LEU A 559 47.55 14.32 51.83
CA LEU A 559 48.23 13.89 50.61
C LEU A 559 47.46 12.76 49.87
N MET A 560 46.82 11.85 50.60
CA MET A 560 45.97 10.78 50.04
C MET A 560 44.68 11.34 49.39
N SER A 561 44.06 12.36 49.99
CA SER A 561 42.88 13.03 49.43
C SER A 561 43.17 13.75 48.11
N ILE A 562 44.32 14.46 48.02
CA ILE A 562 44.75 15.14 46.78
C ILE A 562 45.07 14.13 45.66
N THR A 563 45.58 12.94 46.01
CA THR A 563 45.93 11.88 45.05
C THR A 563 44.68 11.18 44.48
N GLN A 564 43.64 10.96 45.30
CA GLN A 564 42.35 10.42 44.84
C GLN A 564 41.57 11.40 43.95
N LEU A 565 41.67 12.70 44.21
CA LEU A 565 40.98 13.73 43.42
C LEU A 565 41.56 13.83 41.99
N ASN A 566 42.90 13.75 41.85
CA ASN A 566 43.59 13.79 40.56
C ASN A 566 43.40 12.54 39.70
N GLN A 567 43.17 11.36 40.29
CA GLN A 567 42.87 10.13 39.55
C GLN A 567 41.45 10.13 38.95
N SER A 568 40.49 10.80 39.59
CA SER A 568 39.11 10.92 39.06
C SER A 568 39.02 11.87 37.85
N LEU A 569 39.82 12.95 37.81
CA LEU A 569 39.84 13.91 36.70
C LEU A 569 40.52 13.37 35.43
N ALA A 570 41.46 12.44 35.56
CA ALA A 570 42.16 11.83 34.42
C ALA A 570 41.31 10.79 33.67
N ALA A 571 40.38 10.12 34.36
CA ALA A 571 39.51 9.10 33.76
C ALA A 571 38.37 9.69 32.93
N THR A 572 37.79 10.83 33.33
CA THR A 572 36.69 11.49 32.60
C THR A 572 37.13 12.21 31.32
N ASN A 573 38.38 12.68 31.25
CA ASN A 573 38.90 13.37 30.06
C ASN A 573 39.37 12.40 28.95
N ALA A 574 39.69 11.14 29.27
CA ALA A 574 40.10 10.15 28.28
C ALA A 574 38.94 9.50 27.52
N THR A 575 37.72 9.45 28.10
CA THR A 575 36.56 8.81 27.46
C THR A 575 35.77 9.75 26.54
N ALA A 576 35.84 11.07 26.76
CA ALA A 576 35.11 12.05 25.94
C ALA A 576 35.81 12.38 24.59
N GLN A 577 37.09 12.06 24.43
CA GLN A 577 37.88 12.43 23.24
C GLN A 577 38.11 11.27 22.25
N ALA A 578 37.75 10.03 22.62
CA ALA A 578 37.88 8.85 21.76
C ALA A 578 36.62 8.50 20.93
N GLN A 579 35.47 9.13 21.19
CA GLN A 579 34.20 8.85 20.49
C GLN A 579 33.82 9.87 19.39
N ARG A 580 34.69 10.85 19.08
CA ARG A 580 34.40 11.88 18.05
C ARG A 580 35.18 11.76 16.73
N ASN A 581 36.13 10.83 16.58
CA ASN A 581 37.04 10.78 15.43
C ASN A 581 37.03 9.48 14.58
N LEU A 582 35.92 8.73 14.56
CA LEU A 582 35.81 7.51 13.71
C LEU A 582 34.58 7.48 12.77
N ALA A 583 34.06 8.66 12.41
CA ALA A 583 33.02 8.78 11.39
C ALA A 583 33.38 9.88 10.38
N GLN A 584 34.41 9.66 9.57
CA GLN A 584 34.61 10.33 8.26
C GLN A 584 35.88 9.78 7.58
N SER A 585 35.72 8.82 6.66
CA SER A 585 36.45 8.73 5.38
C SER A 585 36.38 7.31 4.78
N SER A 586 35.56 7.10 3.75
CA SER A 586 36.06 6.68 2.42
C SER A 586 34.92 6.39 1.43
N PRO A 587 35.13 6.65 0.13
CA PRO A 587 34.12 6.53 -0.90
C PRO A 587 34.02 5.09 -1.42
N ARG A 588 32.80 4.55 -1.55
CA ARG A 588 32.55 3.28 -2.26
C ARG A 588 32.49 3.54 -3.76
N THR A 589 33.50 3.08 -4.48
CA THR A 589 33.49 2.88 -5.93
C THR A 589 32.78 1.57 -6.25
N VAL A 590 31.76 1.63 -7.12
CA VAL A 590 31.03 0.47 -7.63
C VAL A 590 31.70 0.05 -8.94
N SER A 591 32.30 -1.14 -8.96
CA SER A 591 32.78 -1.79 -10.18
C SER A 591 31.74 -2.81 -10.65
N PRO A 592 31.35 -2.85 -11.94
CA PRO A 592 30.43 -3.86 -12.46
C PRO A 592 31.18 -5.17 -12.71
N SER A 593 30.72 -6.25 -12.07
CA SER A 593 31.18 -7.62 -12.33
C SER A 593 30.49 -8.19 -13.59
N PRO A 594 31.21 -8.93 -14.46
CA PRO A 594 30.63 -9.50 -15.66
C PRO A 594 29.72 -10.69 -15.32
N TYR A 595 28.44 -10.53 -15.63
CA TYR A 595 27.42 -11.59 -15.57
C TYR A 595 27.84 -12.81 -16.41
N ARG A 596 27.93 -13.97 -15.75
CA ARG A 596 27.97 -15.27 -16.42
C ARG A 596 26.53 -15.82 -16.46
N PRO A 597 25.96 -16.17 -17.63
CA PRO A 597 24.62 -16.72 -17.69
C PRO A 597 24.62 -18.13 -17.08
N ASN A 598 23.97 -18.31 -15.93
CA ASN A 598 23.74 -19.63 -15.37
C ASN A 598 22.56 -20.30 -16.09
N HIS A 599 22.76 -21.51 -16.59
CA HIS A 599 21.73 -22.37 -17.19
C HIS A 599 20.67 -22.87 -16.18
N ARG A 600 20.65 -22.36 -14.94
CA ARG A 600 19.71 -22.71 -13.87
C ARG A 600 18.35 -21.98 -13.97
N ASN A 601 18.29 -20.91 -14.78
CA ASN A 601 17.13 -20.03 -14.86
C ASN A 601 15.89 -20.65 -15.55
N GLN A 602 16.03 -21.79 -16.25
CA GLN A 602 14.89 -22.41 -16.94
C GLN A 602 14.00 -23.26 -16.03
N GLU A 603 14.56 -23.93 -15.02
CA GLU A 603 13.77 -24.70 -14.06
C GLU A 603 13.11 -23.78 -13.02
N GLU A 604 13.81 -22.74 -12.53
CA GLU A 604 13.25 -21.74 -11.61
C GLU A 604 12.07 -20.98 -12.24
N ASN A 605 12.18 -20.55 -13.50
CA ASN A 605 11.10 -19.89 -14.24
C ASN A 605 9.83 -20.76 -14.38
N GLN A 606 9.97 -22.09 -14.51
CA GLN A 606 8.82 -23.01 -14.63
C GLN A 606 8.11 -23.22 -13.29
N THR A 607 8.85 -23.25 -12.17
CA THR A 607 8.27 -23.27 -10.83
C THR A 607 7.54 -21.97 -10.49
N ASP A 608 8.12 -20.82 -10.87
CA ASP A 608 7.51 -19.50 -10.63
C ASP A 608 6.23 -19.29 -11.45
N GLU A 609 6.19 -19.77 -12.69
CA GLU A 609 4.98 -19.69 -13.53
C GLU A 609 3.84 -20.56 -12.97
N ARG A 610 4.14 -21.77 -12.47
CA ARG A 610 3.15 -22.63 -11.81
C ARG A 610 2.64 -22.03 -10.50
N ALA A 611 3.53 -21.45 -9.69
CA ALA A 611 3.16 -20.77 -8.46
C ALA A 611 2.23 -19.57 -8.74
N TYR A 612 2.57 -18.76 -9.76
CA TYR A 612 1.76 -17.64 -10.20
C TYR A 612 0.35 -18.07 -10.68
N LEU A 613 0.27 -19.13 -11.50
CA LEU A 613 -1.01 -19.67 -11.96
C LEU A 613 -1.86 -20.19 -10.79
N ASN A 614 -1.24 -20.86 -9.82
CA ASN A 614 -1.93 -21.35 -8.63
C ASN A 614 -2.44 -20.19 -7.75
N GLU A 615 -1.61 -19.17 -7.50
CA GLU A 615 -2.01 -17.97 -6.76
C GLU A 615 -3.19 -17.26 -7.45
N LYS A 616 -3.13 -17.11 -8.78
CA LYS A 616 -4.22 -16.54 -9.57
C LYS A 616 -5.51 -17.35 -9.43
N GLN A 617 -5.42 -18.68 -9.47
CA GLN A 617 -6.59 -19.55 -9.29
C GLN A 617 -7.18 -19.43 -7.88
N ILE A 618 -6.33 -19.34 -6.85
CA ILE A 618 -6.77 -19.15 -5.45
C ILE A 618 -7.51 -17.81 -5.31
N LYS A 619 -6.94 -16.71 -5.84
CA LYS A 619 -7.60 -15.39 -5.84
C LYS A 619 -8.94 -15.44 -6.57
N GLN A 620 -9.00 -16.11 -7.73
CA GLN A 620 -10.24 -16.27 -8.49
C GLN A 620 -11.31 -17.05 -7.71
N ASN A 621 -10.92 -18.12 -7.00
CA ASN A 621 -11.82 -18.88 -6.15
C ASN A 621 -12.33 -18.03 -4.96
N GLN A 622 -11.46 -17.23 -4.35
CA GLN A 622 -11.82 -16.33 -3.25
C GLN A 622 -12.83 -15.27 -3.70
N VAL A 623 -12.61 -14.65 -4.87
CA VAL A 623 -13.57 -13.73 -5.49
C VAL A 623 -14.90 -14.44 -5.74
N ALA A 624 -14.89 -15.65 -6.31
CA ALA A 624 -16.11 -16.40 -6.59
C ALA A 624 -16.93 -16.67 -5.32
N LEU A 625 -16.28 -17.04 -4.21
CA LEU A 625 -16.92 -17.23 -2.91
C LEU A 625 -17.52 -15.94 -2.36
N GLN A 626 -16.79 -14.82 -2.41
CA GLN A 626 -17.28 -13.52 -1.95
C GLN A 626 -18.47 -13.03 -2.80
N LEU A 627 -18.45 -13.25 -4.11
CA LEU A 627 -19.57 -12.92 -4.98
C LEU A 627 -20.77 -13.83 -4.75
N GLN A 628 -20.56 -15.11 -4.44
CA GLN A 628 -21.65 -16.01 -4.07
C GLN A 628 -22.32 -15.55 -2.77
N ASP A 629 -21.56 -15.20 -1.73
CA ASP A 629 -22.10 -14.62 -0.49
C ASP A 629 -22.89 -13.33 -0.77
N LEU A 630 -22.30 -12.41 -1.54
CA LEU A 630 -22.94 -11.16 -1.92
C LEU A 630 -24.26 -11.40 -2.68
N LYS A 631 -24.30 -12.35 -3.61
CA LYS A 631 -25.53 -12.74 -4.31
C LYS A 631 -26.61 -13.22 -3.34
N HIS A 632 -26.27 -14.06 -2.36
CA HIS A 632 -27.23 -14.51 -1.35
C HIS A 632 -27.77 -13.34 -0.52
N VAL A 633 -26.90 -12.41 -0.11
CA VAL A 633 -27.28 -11.23 0.67
C VAL A 633 -28.18 -10.29 -0.14
N ILE A 634 -27.82 -10.02 -1.40
CA ILE A 634 -28.64 -9.22 -2.31
C ILE A 634 -30.02 -9.85 -2.46
N GLN A 635 -30.10 -11.16 -2.72
CA GLN A 635 -31.37 -11.85 -2.89
C GLN A 635 -32.25 -11.76 -1.63
N ALA A 636 -31.66 -11.86 -0.44
CA ALA A 636 -32.39 -11.78 0.82
C ALA A 636 -32.85 -10.36 1.21
N ARG A 637 -32.19 -9.32 0.68
CA ARG A 637 -32.42 -7.89 1.00
C ARG A 637 -33.03 -7.10 -0.16
N LYS A 638 -33.45 -7.78 -1.23
CA LYS A 638 -34.01 -7.17 -2.43
C LYS A 638 -35.42 -6.62 -2.15
N ILE A 639 -35.72 -5.43 -2.67
CA ILE A 639 -37.04 -4.81 -2.60
C ILE A 639 -37.79 -5.07 -3.91
N GLU A 640 -38.66 -6.07 -3.92
CA GLU A 640 -39.39 -6.52 -5.13
C GLU A 640 -40.16 -5.39 -5.85
N ASP A 641 -40.79 -4.49 -5.10
CA ASP A 641 -41.60 -3.39 -5.66
C ASP A 641 -40.76 -2.31 -6.38
N ARG A 642 -39.45 -2.28 -6.14
CA ARG A 642 -38.54 -1.29 -6.74
C ARG A 642 -37.77 -1.83 -7.94
N LEU A 643 -38.01 -3.07 -8.34
CA LEU A 643 -37.37 -3.66 -9.50
C LEU A 643 -37.90 -3.07 -10.80
N THR A 644 -36.97 -2.67 -11.65
CA THR A 644 -37.23 -2.24 -13.01
C THR A 644 -37.60 -3.43 -13.90
N PRO A 645 -38.23 -3.19 -15.07
CA PRO A 645 -38.50 -4.24 -16.04
C PRO A 645 -37.25 -5.02 -16.49
N LEU A 646 -36.07 -4.37 -16.52
CA LEU A 646 -34.81 -5.02 -16.86
C LEU A 646 -34.31 -5.93 -15.73
N ASP A 647 -34.50 -5.56 -14.45
CA ASP A 647 -34.13 -6.44 -13.33
C ASP A 647 -34.96 -7.73 -13.36
N LYS A 648 -36.27 -7.61 -13.58
CA LYS A 648 -37.18 -8.76 -13.69
C LYS A 648 -36.79 -9.67 -14.87
N ALA A 649 -36.51 -9.08 -16.03
CA ALA A 649 -36.05 -9.83 -17.20
C ALA A 649 -34.71 -10.53 -16.97
N TYR A 650 -33.79 -9.91 -16.21
CA TYR A 650 -32.52 -10.51 -15.85
C TYR A 650 -32.73 -11.72 -14.92
N GLU A 651 -33.59 -11.59 -13.91
CA GLU A 651 -33.92 -12.68 -12.99
C GLU A 651 -34.62 -13.85 -13.69
N GLU A 652 -35.54 -13.57 -14.62
CA GLU A 652 -36.17 -14.60 -15.46
C GLU A 652 -35.12 -15.38 -16.29
N ASN A 653 -34.17 -14.66 -16.90
CA ASN A 653 -33.08 -15.31 -17.64
C ASN A 653 -32.23 -16.17 -16.70
N LEU A 654 -31.85 -15.64 -15.53
CA LEU A 654 -31.05 -16.37 -14.55
C LEU A 654 -31.75 -17.64 -14.06
N ALA A 655 -33.07 -17.59 -13.81
CA ALA A 655 -33.87 -18.73 -13.36
C ALA A 655 -33.91 -19.89 -14.38
N VAL A 656 -33.84 -19.57 -15.68
CA VAL A 656 -33.79 -20.56 -16.77
C VAL A 656 -32.35 -21.00 -17.07
N GLY A 657 -31.35 -20.41 -16.41
CA GLY A 657 -29.93 -20.67 -16.66
C GLY A 657 -29.40 -19.99 -17.93
N ASP A 658 -30.10 -18.97 -18.42
CA ASP A 658 -29.72 -18.21 -19.60
C ASP A 658 -28.69 -17.12 -19.25
N ASN A 659 -27.68 -17.02 -20.09
CA ASN A 659 -26.70 -15.93 -20.15
C ASN A 659 -26.65 -15.32 -21.56
N LYS A 660 -25.92 -14.21 -21.71
CA LYS A 660 -25.69 -13.51 -22.98
C LYS A 660 -25.41 -14.44 -24.15
N TYR A 661 -24.55 -15.44 -23.98
CA TYR A 661 -24.12 -16.33 -25.07
C TYR A 661 -25.19 -17.35 -25.45
N SER A 662 -25.84 -17.95 -24.45
CA SER A 662 -26.94 -18.91 -24.67
C SER A 662 -28.16 -18.27 -25.33
N THR A 663 -28.53 -17.04 -24.95
CA THR A 663 -29.64 -16.30 -25.57
C THR A 663 -29.31 -15.92 -27.00
N MET A 664 -28.06 -15.52 -27.26
CA MET A 664 -27.57 -15.24 -28.62
C MET A 664 -27.60 -16.49 -29.51
N GLN A 665 -27.15 -17.64 -28.98
CA GLN A 665 -27.17 -18.91 -29.70
C GLN A 665 -28.59 -19.36 -30.06
N ARG A 666 -29.55 -19.09 -29.17
CA ARG A 666 -30.97 -19.36 -29.45
C ARG A 666 -31.51 -18.46 -30.56
N ALA A 667 -31.22 -17.16 -30.49
CA ALA A 667 -31.65 -16.17 -31.48
C ALA A 667 -31.00 -16.36 -32.86
N SER A 668 -29.84 -17.04 -32.92
CA SER A 668 -29.13 -17.38 -34.16
C SER A 668 -29.55 -18.72 -34.76
N SER A 669 -30.40 -19.49 -34.07
CA SER A 669 -30.74 -20.86 -34.44
C SER A 669 -31.52 -20.96 -35.75
N GLY A 670 -31.07 -21.87 -36.62
CA GLY A 670 -31.69 -22.15 -37.92
C GLY A 670 -31.23 -21.23 -39.07
N PRO A 671 -31.63 -21.55 -40.30
CA PRO A 671 -31.25 -20.78 -41.48
C PRO A 671 -31.73 -19.32 -41.42
N ALA A 672 -30.99 -18.41 -42.04
CA ALA A 672 -31.33 -16.98 -42.08
C ALA A 672 -32.72 -16.70 -42.66
N SER A 673 -33.18 -17.49 -43.63
CA SER A 673 -34.54 -17.43 -44.18
C SER A 673 -35.63 -17.75 -43.15
N LYS A 674 -35.41 -18.76 -42.29
CA LYS A 674 -36.35 -19.11 -41.21
C LYS A 674 -36.40 -18.01 -40.15
N ARG A 675 -35.24 -17.47 -39.77
CA ARG A 675 -35.14 -16.33 -38.85
C ARG A 675 -35.79 -15.07 -39.41
N MET A 676 -35.70 -14.85 -40.72
CA MET A 676 -36.41 -13.76 -41.41
C MET A 676 -37.93 -13.93 -41.33
N ALA A 677 -38.45 -15.14 -41.56
CA ALA A 677 -39.87 -15.42 -41.39
C ALA A 677 -40.33 -15.17 -39.94
N MET A 678 -39.56 -15.63 -38.95
CA MET A 678 -39.83 -15.34 -37.53
C MET A 678 -39.89 -13.84 -37.26
N LEU A 679 -38.94 -13.06 -37.78
CA LEU A 679 -38.94 -11.60 -37.64
C LEU A 679 -40.14 -10.94 -38.32
N GLN A 680 -40.56 -11.46 -39.47
CA GLN A 680 -41.75 -10.99 -40.17
C GLN A 680 -43.05 -11.36 -39.45
N ASP A 681 -43.04 -12.35 -38.56
CA ASP A 681 -44.20 -12.73 -37.73
C ASP A 681 -44.27 -11.95 -36.41
N LEU A 682 -43.13 -11.46 -35.88
CA LEU A 682 -43.08 -10.62 -34.67
C LEU A 682 -43.92 -9.35 -34.79
#